data_AF-A0A7W2SRC5-F1
#
_entry.id   AF-A0A7W2SRC5-F1
#
_cell.length_a   1.000
_cell.length_b   1.000
_cell.length_c   1.000
_cell.angle_alpha   90.00
_cell.angle_beta   90.00
_cell.angle_gamma   90.00
#
_symmetry.space_group_name_H-M   'P 1'
#
loop_
_entity.id
_entity.type
_entity.pdbx_description
1 polymer ?
#
loop_
_entity_poly.entity_id
_entity_poly.type
_entity_poly.pdbx_seq_one_letter_code
_entity_poly.pdbx_strand_id
1 'polypeptide(L)'
;MFLTDFLTASYRLTLNSPLHWALVILASIGLVISCLLIYRRFKNDIFHDEQKIAPLGARKKLHFFLLLFGNIIAFISVLLFVLPFEEKAQTPSFDVFLTPGFKHTANGDDFNLVGIDKAKILQALTSAERIWLLAEQGNSSADEPLYQWLAKHYQHKVFVTSSVQEVTDFWSKRSDKKLMLFPDNNNVPSLVQVFGDGLTKLQWQHFQTFNAQQGIQQRRQDGTQQEGIQQENNNQGLASVNFRFFASKTIIGLSHLTWPRQLILGQALTVTGQLQQPIDNNAQFQLSLVNNNNVLSSINIAGNEPFSLTTTSKFSGLFNYQLVLREREKTLLQQGVASEGPSSGGLSSKKARVDISEDIAFSVVMGNQPRVLIKQSAPSFETRRLKQWLSQANSEVHIISQISKNKWSQQHINVKNTHEDNVAKSNAVINNEDNNKQQKVAEQAHILQTKLLDNYDVLIIDSRMLLALEESEVEALYRAINQGLGLLIKADATLLKLEKSKVNKLNRLLSLFSIKPVDESLTAIMANWPGKPRVEINHTITPQTAAIAINAKVGGNINSIIVEPLVESTTGQTLVAKQSLGLGSLAISSLNQTYQWSLQASSEVYSHYWQYILSKISRSESTTRWLSPMPTTLAQVNQYQDICLISPLEAISSPQMQLMALVLSNHKKCGQFSADQAGWYMFQALDDNQALLAKQAQYFYPAENFLAWQQADKHQTSEGFMKSMALSRDDFSAADTYQPINKLYLWLFMFISLGLLWIERKWQTN
;
A
#
# COMPACT_ATOMS: atom_id res chain seq x y z
N MET A 1 -19.51 44.09 -28.81
CA MET A 1 -19.24 42.68 -28.46
C MET A 1 -20.30 42.20 -27.48
N PHE A 2 -21.57 42.23 -27.89
CA PHE A 2 -22.72 41.82 -27.08
C PHE A 2 -23.82 41.40 -28.08
N LEU A 3 -24.50 40.27 -27.83
CA LEU A 3 -25.48 39.52 -28.65
C LEU A 3 -24.93 38.34 -29.50
N THR A 4 -24.12 37.43 -28.95
CA THR A 4 -23.72 36.20 -29.66
C THR A 4 -24.44 34.93 -29.23
N ASP A 5 -25.16 34.92 -28.10
CA ASP A 5 -25.86 33.74 -27.59
C ASP A 5 -27.27 34.11 -27.10
N PHE A 6 -28.30 33.49 -27.67
CA PHE A 6 -29.67 33.54 -27.14
C PHE A 6 -29.89 32.24 -26.35
N LEU A 7 -30.01 32.36 -25.03
CA LEU A 7 -30.07 31.21 -24.11
C LEU A 7 -31.51 30.98 -23.65
N THR A 8 -31.99 29.75 -23.84
CA THR A 8 -33.07 29.18 -23.03
C THR A 8 -32.46 28.03 -22.20
N ALA A 9 -33.02 27.69 -21.04
CA ALA A 9 -32.39 26.78 -20.07
C ALA A 9 -31.92 25.41 -20.62
N SER A 10 -32.39 25.02 -21.82
CA SER A 10 -32.12 23.72 -22.44
C SER A 10 -31.48 23.80 -23.85
N TYR A 11 -31.47 24.97 -24.50
CA TYR A 11 -31.06 25.12 -25.90
C TYR A 11 -30.20 26.36 -26.16
N ARG A 12 -29.22 26.21 -27.08
CA ARG A 12 -28.29 27.27 -27.50
C ARG A 12 -28.27 27.44 -29.02
N LEU A 13 -28.35 28.69 -29.48
CA LEU A 13 -28.11 29.09 -30.86
C LEU A 13 -26.75 29.80 -30.96
N THR A 14 -25.82 29.28 -31.76
CA THR A 14 -24.44 29.82 -31.85
C THR A 14 -24.21 30.62 -33.15
N LEU A 15 -24.22 31.95 -33.06
CA LEU A 15 -23.94 32.83 -34.21
C LEU A 15 -22.45 33.22 -34.28
N ASN A 16 -21.58 32.21 -34.37
CA ASN A 16 -20.14 32.38 -34.18
C ASN A 16 -19.34 32.65 -35.46
N SER A 17 -19.97 32.61 -36.64
CA SER A 17 -19.30 32.86 -37.92
C SER A 17 -19.92 34.06 -38.66
N PRO A 18 -19.11 34.83 -39.42
CA PRO A 18 -19.64 35.89 -40.28
C PRO A 18 -20.61 35.35 -41.34
N LEU A 19 -20.50 34.07 -41.69
CA LEU A 19 -21.41 33.38 -42.60
C LEU A 19 -22.81 33.21 -41.97
N HIS A 20 -22.91 32.89 -40.68
CA HIS A 20 -24.20 32.82 -39.97
C HIS A 20 -24.91 34.18 -39.96
N TRP A 21 -24.17 35.26 -39.72
CA TRP A 21 -24.72 36.62 -39.78
C TRP A 21 -25.14 37.03 -41.19
N ALA A 22 -24.33 36.71 -42.20
CA ALA A 22 -24.67 36.96 -43.60
C ALA A 22 -25.96 36.21 -44.00
N LEU A 23 -26.14 34.97 -43.54
CA LEU A 23 -27.36 34.19 -43.78
C LEU A 23 -28.59 34.82 -43.10
N VAL A 24 -28.49 35.26 -41.85
CA VAL A 24 -29.59 35.95 -41.15
C VAL A 24 -29.98 37.24 -41.87
N ILE A 25 -28.99 38.04 -42.30
CA ILE A 25 -29.23 39.29 -43.02
C ILE A 25 -29.87 39.02 -44.39
N LEU A 26 -29.30 38.11 -45.18
CA LEU A 26 -29.84 37.74 -46.50
C LEU A 26 -31.27 37.20 -46.39
N ALA A 27 -31.52 36.37 -45.37
CA ALA A 27 -32.84 35.87 -45.06
C ALA A 27 -33.79 37.04 -44.73
N SER A 28 -33.41 37.96 -43.84
CA SER A 28 -34.27 39.11 -43.48
C SER A 28 -34.64 40.00 -44.68
N ILE A 29 -33.69 40.24 -45.58
CA ILE A 29 -33.93 40.98 -46.83
C ILE A 29 -34.91 40.21 -47.72
N GLY A 30 -34.73 38.89 -47.85
CA GLY A 30 -35.64 38.02 -48.59
C GLY A 30 -37.07 38.04 -48.06
N LEU A 31 -37.25 38.01 -46.72
CA LEU A 31 -38.57 38.11 -46.09
C LEU A 31 -39.23 39.47 -46.37
N VAL A 32 -38.48 40.57 -46.27
CA VAL A 32 -39.01 41.91 -46.53
C VAL A 32 -39.44 42.05 -47.99
N ILE A 33 -38.63 41.59 -48.94
CA ILE A 33 -38.97 41.60 -50.37
C ILE A 33 -40.21 40.74 -50.62
N SER A 34 -40.25 39.53 -50.07
CA SER A 34 -41.39 38.61 -50.22
C SER A 34 -42.69 39.22 -49.68
N CYS A 35 -42.65 39.80 -48.47
CA CYS A 35 -43.81 40.49 -47.88
C CYS A 35 -44.25 41.71 -48.69
N LEU A 36 -43.32 42.50 -49.23
CA LEU A 36 -43.60 43.63 -50.12
C LEU A 36 -44.25 43.18 -51.44
N LEU A 37 -43.82 42.07 -52.01
CA LEU A 37 -44.42 41.50 -53.22
C LEU A 37 -45.83 40.98 -52.96
N ILE A 38 -46.07 40.28 -51.84
CA ILE A 38 -47.40 39.84 -51.43
C ILE A 38 -48.32 41.06 -51.22
N TYR A 39 -47.83 42.09 -50.52
CA TYR A 39 -48.56 43.34 -50.30
C TYR A 39 -48.88 44.05 -51.62
N ARG A 40 -47.91 44.18 -52.53
CA ARG A 40 -48.10 44.82 -53.84
C ARG A 40 -49.08 44.05 -54.71
N ARG A 41 -49.02 42.71 -54.69
CA ARG A 41 -49.95 41.83 -55.43
C ARG A 41 -51.39 42.06 -55.00
N PHE A 42 -51.66 42.04 -53.70
CA PHE A 42 -53.01 42.28 -53.18
C PHE A 42 -53.46 43.75 -53.30
N LYS A 43 -52.53 44.71 -53.26
CA LYS A 43 -52.84 46.12 -53.53
C LYS A 43 -53.24 46.35 -55.00
N ASN A 44 -52.60 45.69 -55.96
CA ASN A 44 -52.96 45.79 -57.37
C ASN A 44 -54.32 45.13 -57.68
N ASP A 45 -54.64 44.00 -57.05
CA ASP A 45 -55.98 43.38 -57.15
C ASP A 45 -57.10 44.27 -56.61
N ILE A 46 -56.79 45.21 -55.70
CA ILE A 46 -57.75 46.21 -55.18
C ILE A 46 -57.98 47.35 -56.19
N PHE A 47 -56.99 47.67 -57.04
CA PHE A 47 -57.05 48.80 -57.98
C PHE A 47 -57.62 48.44 -59.36
N HIS A 48 -57.82 47.16 -59.69
CA HIS A 48 -58.48 46.75 -60.93
C HIS A 48 -60.01 46.61 -60.83
N ASP A 49 -60.58 46.74 -59.64
CA ASP A 49 -62.03 46.60 -59.39
C ASP A 49 -62.68 47.98 -59.16
N GLU A 50 -62.46 48.94 -60.08
CA GLU A 50 -63.00 50.31 -59.98
C GLU A 50 -64.50 50.44 -60.32
N GLN A 51 -65.23 49.33 -60.49
CA GLN A 51 -66.70 49.38 -60.64
C GLN A 51 -67.42 48.30 -59.83
N LYS A 52 -67.26 48.34 -58.50
CA LYS A 52 -68.33 48.21 -57.49
C LYS A 52 -67.70 48.16 -56.10
N ILE A 53 -68.06 49.10 -55.24
CA ILE A 53 -67.66 49.10 -53.82
C ILE A 53 -68.38 47.92 -53.14
N ALA A 54 -67.72 46.79 -53.06
CA ALA A 54 -68.01 45.76 -52.06
C ALA A 54 -66.84 45.74 -51.04
N PRO A 55 -67.11 45.66 -49.73
CA PRO A 55 -66.03 45.53 -48.75
C PRO A 55 -65.21 44.29 -49.10
N LEU A 56 -63.87 44.39 -49.03
CA LEU A 56 -62.95 43.27 -49.26
C LEU A 56 -63.50 42.06 -48.50
N GLY A 57 -64.03 41.06 -49.21
CA GLY A 57 -64.74 39.95 -48.58
C GLY A 57 -63.85 39.33 -47.50
N ALA A 58 -64.41 39.00 -46.34
CA ALA A 58 -63.63 38.49 -45.19
C ALA A 58 -62.65 37.37 -45.59
N ARG A 59 -63.02 36.55 -46.59
CA ARG A 59 -62.16 35.55 -47.22
C ARG A 59 -60.87 36.11 -47.85
N LYS A 60 -60.91 37.24 -48.57
CA LYS A 60 -59.71 37.85 -49.19
C LYS A 60 -58.77 38.48 -48.14
N LYS A 61 -59.31 39.10 -47.08
CA LYS A 61 -58.50 39.59 -45.94
C LYS A 61 -57.86 38.43 -45.19
N LEU A 62 -58.63 37.37 -44.94
CA LEU A 62 -58.14 36.15 -44.30
C LEU A 62 -57.06 35.48 -45.16
N HIS A 63 -57.24 35.39 -46.48
CA HIS A 63 -56.25 34.85 -47.42
C HIS A 63 -54.95 35.65 -47.38
N PHE A 64 -55.02 36.98 -47.44
CA PHE A 64 -53.84 37.85 -47.34
C PHE A 64 -53.09 37.61 -46.01
N PHE A 65 -53.80 37.58 -44.89
CA PHE A 65 -53.19 37.33 -43.58
C PHE A 65 -52.58 35.93 -43.49
N LEU A 66 -53.27 34.90 -43.98
CA LEU A 66 -52.81 33.51 -43.93
C LEU A 66 -51.57 33.31 -44.81
N LEU A 67 -51.50 33.99 -45.95
CA LEU A 67 -50.35 33.94 -46.86
C LEU A 67 -49.15 34.71 -46.31
N LEU A 68 -49.36 35.88 -45.72
CA LEU A 68 -48.31 36.62 -45.01
C LEU A 68 -47.77 35.80 -43.84
N PHE A 69 -48.66 35.22 -43.04
CA PHE A 69 -48.31 34.40 -41.88
C PHE A 69 -47.61 33.10 -42.27
N GLY A 70 -48.11 32.40 -43.30
CA GLY A 70 -47.48 31.20 -43.86
C GLY A 70 -46.08 31.47 -44.41
N ASN A 71 -45.89 32.62 -45.07
CA ASN A 71 -44.59 33.06 -45.56
C ASN A 71 -43.60 33.38 -44.42
N ILE A 72 -44.07 34.00 -43.34
CA ILE A 72 -43.26 34.24 -42.13
C ILE A 72 -42.90 32.91 -41.44
N ILE A 73 -43.83 31.96 -41.33
CA ILE A 73 -43.57 30.64 -40.73
C ILE A 73 -42.56 29.85 -41.56
N ALA A 74 -42.75 29.79 -42.88
CA ALA A 74 -41.83 29.09 -43.77
C ALA A 74 -40.42 29.68 -43.66
N PHE A 75 -40.34 31.01 -43.57
CA PHE A 75 -39.09 31.73 -43.37
C PHE A 75 -38.38 31.37 -42.06
N ILE A 76 -39.09 31.45 -40.93
CA ILE A 76 -38.55 31.11 -39.61
C ILE A 76 -38.06 29.65 -39.59
N SER A 77 -38.79 28.75 -40.25
CA SER A 77 -38.45 27.33 -40.34
C SER A 77 -37.16 27.09 -41.12
N VAL A 78 -36.97 27.77 -42.26
CA VAL A 78 -35.73 27.72 -43.04
C VAL A 78 -34.55 28.27 -42.24
N LEU A 79 -34.75 29.40 -41.53
CA LEU A 79 -33.72 30.03 -40.73
C LEU A 79 -33.26 29.10 -39.58
N LEU A 80 -34.20 28.48 -38.86
CA LEU A 80 -33.91 27.52 -37.79
C LEU A 80 -33.25 26.24 -38.30
N PHE A 81 -33.56 25.79 -39.52
CA PHE A 81 -32.92 24.62 -40.13
C PHE A 81 -31.45 24.88 -40.50
N VAL A 82 -31.15 26.05 -41.04
CA VAL A 82 -29.81 26.40 -41.53
C VAL A 82 -28.86 26.78 -40.38
N LEU A 83 -29.37 27.42 -39.32
CA LEU A 83 -28.53 27.82 -38.19
C LEU A 83 -28.08 26.62 -37.31
N PRO A 84 -26.92 26.72 -36.63
CA PRO A 84 -26.46 25.70 -35.70
C PRO A 84 -27.25 25.79 -34.38
N PHE A 85 -28.14 24.81 -34.18
CA PHE A 85 -28.96 24.69 -32.97
C PHE A 85 -28.45 23.50 -32.16
N GLU A 86 -28.10 23.75 -30.90
CA GLU A 86 -27.51 22.75 -30.02
C GLU A 86 -28.35 22.56 -28.75
N GLU A 87 -28.48 21.32 -28.29
CA GLU A 87 -29.18 20.94 -27.06
C GLU A 87 -28.17 20.54 -25.98
N LYS A 88 -28.46 20.87 -24.72
CA LYS A 88 -27.58 20.50 -23.60
C LYS A 88 -27.58 18.97 -23.44
N ALA A 89 -26.43 18.31 -23.56
CA ALA A 89 -26.36 16.86 -23.36
C ALA A 89 -26.76 16.50 -21.92
N GLN A 90 -27.52 15.41 -21.76
CA GLN A 90 -27.84 14.86 -20.45
C GLN A 90 -26.52 14.57 -19.71
N THR A 91 -26.33 15.20 -18.55
CA THR A 91 -25.14 14.95 -17.74
C THR A 91 -25.12 13.49 -17.31
N PRO A 92 -24.02 12.75 -17.50
CA PRO A 92 -23.90 11.39 -17.00
C PRO A 92 -24.17 11.38 -15.49
N SER A 93 -25.01 10.45 -15.03
CA SER A 93 -25.36 10.35 -13.62
C SER A 93 -24.11 10.07 -12.79
N PHE A 94 -23.91 10.89 -11.74
CA PHE A 94 -22.81 10.72 -10.82
C PHE A 94 -23.28 10.74 -9.37
N ASP A 95 -22.61 9.92 -8.57
CA ASP A 95 -22.77 9.89 -7.12
C ASP A 95 -21.60 10.64 -6.46
N VAL A 96 -21.86 11.16 -5.27
CA VAL A 96 -20.83 11.68 -4.37
C VAL A 96 -20.61 10.69 -3.24
N PHE A 97 -19.35 10.44 -2.91
CA PHE A 97 -18.95 9.57 -1.81
C PHE A 97 -18.10 10.36 -0.82
N LEU A 98 -18.60 10.52 0.40
CA LEU A 98 -17.98 11.29 1.46
C LEU A 98 -17.24 10.36 2.41
N THR A 99 -15.95 10.62 2.56
CA THR A 99 -15.06 9.99 3.53
C THR A 99 -14.81 10.98 4.68
N PRO A 100 -14.26 10.51 5.83
CA PRO A 100 -13.86 11.39 6.92
C PRO A 100 -13.04 12.61 6.48
N GLY A 101 -13.07 13.69 7.28
CA GLY A 101 -12.28 14.90 7.04
C GLY A 101 -13.08 16.21 7.04
N PHE A 102 -14.42 16.14 7.08
CA PHE A 102 -15.28 17.33 7.23
C PHE A 102 -15.16 17.90 8.64
N LYS A 103 -15.01 19.22 8.75
CA LYS A 103 -14.99 19.91 10.05
C LYS A 103 -16.15 20.88 10.16
N HIS A 104 -16.71 20.97 11.37
CA HIS A 104 -17.70 21.97 11.72
C HIS A 104 -17.06 23.37 11.67
N THR A 105 -17.71 24.31 10.99
CA THR A 105 -17.21 25.69 10.93
C THR A 105 -17.50 26.43 12.24
N ALA A 106 -16.63 27.35 12.64
CA ALA A 106 -16.74 28.07 13.92
C ALA A 106 -18.02 28.92 14.06
N ASN A 107 -18.74 29.18 12.96
CA ASN A 107 -19.94 30.00 12.92
C ASN A 107 -21.27 29.20 12.96
N GLY A 108 -21.25 27.93 13.36
CA GLY A 108 -22.45 27.29 13.93
C GLY A 108 -23.32 26.42 13.01
N ASP A 109 -23.31 26.61 11.68
CA ASP A 109 -24.37 26.02 10.82
C ASP A 109 -23.88 25.24 9.59
N ASP A 110 -22.57 25.05 9.40
CA ASP A 110 -22.04 24.54 8.12
C ASP A 110 -20.79 23.66 8.24
N PHE A 111 -20.63 22.71 7.31
CA PHE A 111 -19.51 21.78 7.19
C PHE A 111 -18.71 22.05 5.93
N ASN A 112 -17.38 22.03 6.03
CA ASN A 112 -16.51 22.14 4.86
C ASN A 112 -15.29 21.21 4.98
N LEU A 113 -14.80 20.74 3.83
CA LEU A 113 -13.49 20.10 3.75
C LEU A 113 -12.44 21.19 3.70
N VAL A 114 -11.62 21.25 4.73
CA VAL A 114 -10.48 22.18 4.75
C VAL A 114 -9.58 21.84 3.56
N GLY A 115 -9.20 22.83 2.75
CA GLY A 115 -8.35 22.63 1.55
C GLY A 115 -9.09 22.42 0.23
N ILE A 116 -10.42 22.27 0.25
CA ILE A 116 -11.24 22.22 -0.96
C ILE A 116 -12.17 23.45 -0.99
N ASP A 117 -12.38 24.00 -2.18
CA ASP A 117 -13.31 25.10 -2.39
C ASP A 117 -14.75 24.68 -2.00
N LYS A 118 -15.31 25.40 -1.03
CA LYS A 118 -16.67 25.20 -0.53
C LYS A 118 -17.71 25.26 -1.64
N ALA A 119 -17.55 26.20 -2.59
CA ALA A 119 -18.50 26.35 -3.69
C ALA A 119 -18.54 25.09 -4.56
N LYS A 120 -17.36 24.49 -4.79
CA LYS A 120 -17.21 23.25 -5.54
C LYS A 120 -17.87 22.05 -4.84
N ILE A 121 -17.74 21.94 -3.52
CA ILE A 121 -18.37 20.86 -2.74
C ILE A 121 -19.89 21.01 -2.78
N LEU A 122 -20.41 22.20 -2.48
CA LEU A 122 -21.84 22.45 -2.49
C LEU A 122 -22.46 22.22 -3.89
N GLN A 123 -21.75 22.60 -4.96
CA GLN A 123 -22.16 22.30 -6.32
C GLN A 123 -22.20 20.78 -6.58
N ALA A 124 -21.17 20.03 -6.17
CA ALA A 124 -21.12 18.58 -6.33
C ALA A 124 -22.25 17.89 -5.55
N LEU A 125 -22.47 18.25 -4.29
CA LEU A 125 -23.55 17.70 -3.46
C LEU A 125 -24.93 18.03 -4.05
N THR A 126 -25.13 19.25 -4.55
CA THR A 126 -26.42 19.67 -5.13
C THR A 126 -26.75 18.89 -6.41
N SER A 127 -25.76 18.66 -7.26
CA SER A 127 -25.93 17.99 -8.56
C SER A 127 -25.86 16.46 -8.52
N ALA A 128 -25.40 15.86 -7.42
CA ALA A 128 -25.31 14.40 -7.28
C ALA A 128 -26.68 13.71 -7.26
N GLU A 129 -26.78 12.53 -7.89
CA GLU A 129 -27.97 11.67 -7.81
C GLU A 129 -28.09 11.06 -6.40
N ARG A 130 -26.96 10.56 -5.87
CA ARG A 130 -26.85 10.02 -4.51
C ARG A 130 -25.59 10.51 -3.81
N ILE A 131 -25.69 10.66 -2.49
CA ILE A 131 -24.62 11.07 -1.59
C ILE A 131 -24.42 9.92 -0.59
N TRP A 132 -23.31 9.22 -0.71
CA TRP A 132 -22.89 8.17 0.21
C TRP A 132 -22.02 8.76 1.30
N LEU A 133 -22.36 8.52 2.56
CA LEU A 133 -21.55 8.89 3.73
C LEU A 133 -20.99 7.61 4.34
N LEU A 134 -19.66 7.48 4.33
CA LEU A 134 -18.97 6.39 4.99
C LEU A 134 -18.88 6.67 6.49
N ALA A 135 -19.60 5.90 7.30
CA ALA A 135 -19.56 6.04 8.75
C ALA A 135 -18.18 5.67 9.32
N GLU A 136 -17.70 6.43 10.30
CA GLU A 136 -16.53 6.04 11.08
C GLU A 136 -16.88 4.88 12.01
N GLN A 137 -16.01 3.88 12.06
CA GLN A 137 -16.24 2.69 12.88
C GLN A 137 -16.24 3.05 14.37
N GLY A 138 -17.36 2.80 15.05
CA GLY A 138 -17.52 3.01 16.50
C GLY A 138 -18.50 4.12 16.90
N ASN A 139 -19.00 4.94 15.97
CA ASN A 139 -20.01 5.96 16.25
C ASN A 139 -21.42 5.53 15.78
N SER A 140 -22.42 5.84 16.61
CA SER A 140 -23.84 5.87 16.23
C SER A 140 -24.00 6.80 15.02
N SER A 141 -24.24 6.24 13.84
CA SER A 141 -24.35 7.02 12.58
C SER A 141 -25.52 8.00 12.55
N ALA A 142 -26.49 7.85 13.45
CA ALA A 142 -27.65 8.74 13.53
C ALA A 142 -27.36 10.06 14.25
N ASP A 143 -26.36 10.10 15.14
CA ASP A 143 -26.06 11.28 15.98
C ASP A 143 -24.94 12.17 15.42
N GLU A 144 -24.38 11.80 14.26
CA GLU A 144 -23.29 12.56 13.65
C GLU A 144 -23.78 13.93 13.14
N PRO A 145 -23.22 15.05 13.59
CA PRO A 145 -23.64 16.40 13.17
C PRO A 145 -23.63 16.61 11.65
N LEU A 146 -22.66 15.98 10.96
CA LEU A 146 -22.56 16.03 9.50
C LEU A 146 -23.72 15.30 8.83
N TYR A 147 -24.09 14.12 9.33
CA TYR A 147 -25.24 13.37 8.82
C TYR A 147 -26.52 14.18 9.00
N GLN A 148 -26.75 14.74 10.18
CA GLN A 148 -27.93 15.57 10.47
C GLN A 148 -28.01 16.80 9.53
N TRP A 149 -26.87 17.43 9.25
CA TRP A 149 -26.81 18.55 8.31
C TRP A 149 -27.08 18.12 6.87
N LEU A 150 -26.47 17.02 6.41
CA LEU A 150 -26.70 16.47 5.07
C LEU A 150 -28.15 16.04 4.89
N ALA A 151 -28.70 15.34 5.89
CA ALA A 151 -30.09 14.96 5.93
C ALA A 151 -30.94 16.22 5.79
N LYS A 152 -30.79 17.24 6.64
CA LYS A 152 -31.58 18.49 6.59
C LYS A 152 -31.57 19.17 5.20
N HIS A 153 -30.44 19.20 4.50
CA HIS A 153 -30.32 19.90 3.21
C HIS A 153 -30.59 19.04 1.97
N TYR A 154 -30.53 17.71 2.10
CA TYR A 154 -30.54 16.78 0.96
C TYR A 154 -31.37 15.48 1.23
N GLN A 155 -32.42 15.57 2.07
CA GLN A 155 -33.24 14.49 2.68
C GLN A 155 -33.55 13.24 1.83
N HIS A 156 -33.53 13.32 0.49
CA HIS A 156 -33.90 12.22 -0.42
C HIS A 156 -32.74 11.55 -1.17
N LYS A 157 -31.49 12.00 -0.95
CA LYS A 157 -30.32 11.46 -1.66
C LYS A 157 -29.16 11.06 -0.75
N VAL A 158 -29.29 11.16 0.57
CA VAL A 158 -28.20 10.86 1.52
C VAL A 158 -28.34 9.44 2.05
N PHE A 159 -27.27 8.66 1.93
CA PHE A 159 -27.20 7.26 2.33
C PHE A 159 -25.98 7.03 3.20
N VAL A 160 -26.18 6.43 4.38
CA VAL A 160 -25.07 6.05 5.26
C VAL A 160 -24.68 4.60 5.00
N THR A 161 -23.39 4.34 4.89
CA THR A 161 -22.84 3.00 4.72
C THR A 161 -21.73 2.72 5.73
N SER A 162 -21.66 1.49 6.19
CA SER A 162 -20.58 1.02 7.08
C SER A 162 -19.36 0.54 6.30
N SER A 163 -19.53 0.21 5.01
CA SER A 163 -18.46 -0.32 4.19
C SER A 163 -18.69 -0.10 2.69
N VAL A 164 -17.60 0.01 1.93
CA VAL A 164 -17.67 0.06 0.46
C VAL A 164 -18.35 -1.17 -0.15
N GLN A 165 -18.28 -2.32 0.54
CA GLN A 165 -18.92 -3.54 0.09
C GLN A 165 -20.45 -3.39 0.01
N GLU A 166 -21.09 -2.76 1.00
CA GLU A 166 -22.55 -2.51 0.98
C GLU A 166 -22.98 -1.71 -0.24
N VAL A 167 -22.17 -0.73 -0.66
CA VAL A 167 -22.44 0.10 -1.84
C VAL A 167 -22.34 -0.72 -3.12
N THR A 168 -21.30 -1.55 -3.25
CA THR A 168 -21.17 -2.45 -4.41
C THR A 168 -22.23 -3.56 -4.44
N ASP A 169 -22.69 -4.02 -3.27
CA ASP A 169 -23.77 -5.00 -3.15
C ASP A 169 -25.12 -4.39 -3.55
N PHE A 170 -25.36 -3.12 -3.16
CA PHE A 170 -26.52 -2.35 -3.60
C PHE A 170 -26.55 -2.19 -5.14
N TRP A 171 -25.42 -1.84 -5.76
CA TRP A 171 -25.32 -1.74 -7.22
C TRP A 171 -25.48 -3.08 -7.95
N SER A 172 -25.14 -4.21 -7.33
CA SER A 172 -25.17 -5.54 -7.96
C SER A 172 -26.46 -6.34 -7.74
N LYS A 173 -27.45 -5.80 -7.01
CA LYS A 173 -28.69 -6.50 -6.62
C LYS A 173 -28.46 -7.87 -5.93
N ARG A 174 -27.32 -8.06 -5.26
CA ARG A 174 -26.93 -9.37 -4.70
C ARG A 174 -27.48 -9.66 -3.30
N SER A 175 -28.20 -8.72 -2.70
CA SER A 175 -28.84 -8.91 -1.39
C SER A 175 -30.29 -9.37 -1.53
N ASP A 176 -30.56 -10.65 -1.25
CA ASP A 176 -31.92 -11.20 -1.07
C ASP A 176 -32.66 -10.59 0.13
N LYS A 177 -31.94 -9.91 1.03
CA LYS A 177 -32.56 -9.00 1.99
C LYS A 177 -32.87 -7.71 1.25
N LYS A 178 -34.15 -7.47 0.99
CA LYS A 178 -34.70 -6.13 0.75
C LYS A 178 -34.17 -5.22 1.87
N LEU A 179 -33.04 -4.53 1.66
CA LEU A 179 -32.56 -3.54 2.61
C LEU A 179 -33.66 -2.47 2.59
N MET A 180 -34.55 -2.49 3.59
CA MET A 180 -35.65 -1.53 3.76
C MET A 180 -35.17 -0.07 3.93
N LEU A 181 -33.86 0.18 3.77
CA LEU A 181 -33.16 1.44 3.94
C LEU A 181 -32.92 2.20 2.62
N PHE A 182 -33.13 1.59 1.44
CA PHE A 182 -32.82 2.21 0.15
C PHE A 182 -34.00 2.16 -0.83
N PRO A 183 -34.30 3.26 -1.57
CA PRO A 183 -35.38 3.32 -2.56
C PRO A 183 -35.10 2.42 -3.79
N ASP A 184 -36.15 2.03 -4.52
CA ASP A 184 -36.16 1.01 -5.59
C ASP A 184 -35.30 1.31 -6.85
N ASN A 185 -34.55 2.42 -6.90
CA ASN A 185 -33.72 2.80 -8.04
C ASN A 185 -32.24 2.37 -7.86
N ASN A 186 -31.91 1.17 -8.36
CA ASN A 186 -30.60 0.53 -8.20
C ASN A 186 -29.64 0.78 -9.39
N ASN A 187 -29.75 1.93 -10.06
CA ASN A 187 -28.89 2.22 -11.21
C ASN A 187 -27.41 2.38 -10.79
N VAL A 188 -26.51 1.79 -11.58
CA VAL A 188 -25.06 1.90 -11.38
C VAL A 188 -24.61 3.28 -11.89
N PRO A 189 -23.90 4.10 -11.08
CA PRO A 189 -23.49 5.44 -11.49
C PRO A 189 -22.34 5.36 -12.50
N SER A 190 -22.30 6.27 -13.46
CA SER A 190 -21.21 6.32 -14.43
C SER A 190 -19.92 6.93 -13.84
N LEU A 191 -20.06 7.76 -12.80
CA LEU A 191 -18.98 8.43 -12.08
C LEU A 191 -19.30 8.49 -10.59
N VAL A 192 -18.29 8.27 -9.74
CA VAL A 192 -18.35 8.53 -8.31
C VAL A 192 -17.26 9.53 -7.95
N GLN A 193 -17.65 10.64 -7.34
CA GLN A 193 -16.72 11.64 -6.83
C GLN A 193 -16.49 11.42 -5.34
N VAL A 194 -15.28 10.98 -4.98
CA VAL A 194 -14.85 10.73 -3.60
C VAL A 194 -14.24 12.00 -3.01
N PHE A 195 -14.77 12.47 -1.89
CA PHE A 195 -14.30 13.66 -1.18
C PHE A 195 -13.87 13.30 0.25
N GLY A 196 -12.75 13.87 0.71
CA GLY A 196 -12.25 13.71 2.08
C GLY A 196 -10.88 13.04 2.15
N ASP A 197 -10.62 12.30 3.21
CA ASP A 197 -9.36 11.59 3.47
C ASP A 197 -9.11 10.41 2.50
N GLY A 198 -10.11 10.00 1.73
CA GLY A 198 -10.01 8.89 0.78
C GLY A 198 -10.27 7.52 1.40
N LEU A 199 -9.94 6.47 0.64
CA LEU A 199 -10.27 5.08 0.99
C LEU A 199 -9.02 4.23 1.19
N THR A 200 -9.14 3.20 2.01
CA THR A 200 -8.09 2.22 2.23
C THR A 200 -7.89 1.32 1.00
N LYS A 201 -6.78 0.59 0.97
CA LYS A 201 -6.48 -0.36 -0.12
C LYS A 201 -7.58 -1.42 -0.27
N LEU A 202 -8.08 -1.96 0.84
CA LEU A 202 -9.15 -2.96 0.84
C LEU A 202 -10.45 -2.37 0.28
N GLN A 203 -10.82 -1.15 0.70
CA GLN A 203 -12.00 -0.45 0.20
C GLN A 203 -11.92 -0.21 -1.32
N TRP A 204 -10.79 0.24 -1.85
CA TRP A 204 -10.61 0.36 -3.31
C TRP A 204 -10.66 -0.97 -4.05
N GLN A 205 -10.16 -2.06 -3.45
CA GLN A 205 -10.23 -3.40 -4.04
C GLN A 205 -11.67 -3.89 -4.25
N HIS A 206 -12.60 -3.55 -3.35
CA HIS A 206 -14.02 -3.85 -3.55
C HIS A 206 -14.58 -3.17 -4.81
N PHE A 207 -14.31 -1.88 -5.02
CA PHE A 207 -14.72 -1.18 -6.24
C PHE A 207 -14.06 -1.76 -7.51
N GLN A 208 -12.77 -2.13 -7.44
CA GLN A 208 -12.07 -2.78 -8.54
C GLN A 208 -12.70 -4.13 -8.91
N THR A 209 -13.02 -4.94 -7.91
CA THR A 209 -13.62 -6.26 -8.11
C THR A 209 -15.01 -6.14 -8.70
N PHE A 210 -15.80 -5.16 -8.26
CA PHE A 210 -17.09 -4.84 -8.88
C PHE A 210 -16.92 -4.51 -10.38
N ASN A 211 -16.06 -3.55 -10.73
CA ASN A 211 -15.82 -3.18 -12.14
C ASN A 211 -15.29 -4.36 -12.98
N ALA A 212 -14.43 -5.21 -12.42
CA ALA A 212 -13.92 -6.40 -13.09
C ALA A 212 -15.02 -7.43 -13.37
N GLN A 213 -15.93 -7.65 -12.41
CA GLN A 213 -17.07 -8.56 -12.58
C GLN A 213 -18.03 -8.07 -13.68
N GLN A 214 -18.29 -6.77 -13.75
CA GLN A 214 -19.11 -6.18 -14.81
C GLN A 214 -18.49 -6.40 -16.21
N GLY A 215 -17.17 -6.22 -16.35
CA GLY A 215 -16.47 -6.47 -17.62
C GLY A 215 -16.43 -7.95 -18.05
N ILE A 216 -16.55 -8.90 -17.12
CA ILE A 216 -16.66 -10.34 -17.44
C ILE A 216 -18.08 -10.67 -17.92
N GLN A 217 -19.12 -10.04 -17.34
CA GLN A 217 -20.51 -10.25 -17.76
C GLN A 217 -20.76 -9.73 -19.18
N GLN A 218 -20.21 -8.56 -19.53
CA GLN A 218 -20.27 -8.02 -20.91
C GLN A 218 -19.67 -9.00 -21.93
N ARG A 219 -18.47 -9.54 -21.66
CA ARG A 219 -17.81 -10.51 -22.55
C ARG A 219 -18.57 -11.83 -22.72
N ARG A 220 -19.36 -12.26 -21.73
CA ARG A 220 -20.22 -13.45 -21.85
C ARG A 220 -21.47 -13.19 -22.70
N GLN A 221 -22.03 -11.98 -22.64
CA GLN A 221 -23.18 -11.58 -23.47
C GLN A 221 -22.79 -11.39 -24.94
N ASP A 222 -21.62 -10.79 -25.21
CA ASP A 222 -21.11 -10.64 -26.59
C ASP A 222 -20.75 -11.99 -27.24
N GLY A 223 -20.45 -13.02 -26.43
CA GLY A 223 -20.16 -14.38 -26.90
C GLY A 223 -21.38 -15.23 -27.27
N THR A 224 -22.61 -14.75 -27.04
CA THR A 224 -23.86 -15.50 -27.29
C THR A 224 -24.73 -14.93 -28.44
N GLN A 225 -24.26 -13.92 -29.17
CA GLN A 225 -24.99 -13.35 -30.32
C GLN A 225 -24.35 -13.69 -31.68
N GLN A 226 -24.31 -14.98 -32.01
CA GLN A 226 -24.27 -15.42 -33.41
C GLN A 226 -25.29 -16.54 -33.61
N GLU A 227 -26.55 -16.15 -33.79
CA GLU A 227 -27.50 -16.68 -34.78
C GLU A 227 -28.91 -16.11 -34.52
N GLY A 228 -29.44 -15.34 -35.48
CA GLY A 228 -30.88 -15.20 -35.70
C GLY A 228 -31.63 -14.02 -35.08
N ILE A 229 -32.11 -13.14 -35.97
CA ILE A 229 -33.26 -12.22 -35.87
C ILE A 229 -33.06 -10.94 -35.04
N GLN A 230 -33.20 -9.82 -35.74
CA GLN A 230 -33.29 -8.46 -35.23
C GLN A 230 -34.44 -8.34 -34.19
N GLN A 231 -34.06 -8.13 -32.94
CA GLN A 231 -34.88 -7.43 -31.96
C GLN A 231 -34.15 -6.17 -31.54
N GLU A 232 -34.83 -5.02 -31.68
CA GLU A 232 -34.48 -3.76 -31.04
C GLU A 232 -34.45 -3.96 -29.52
N ASN A 233 -33.31 -4.35 -28.97
CA ASN A 233 -33.05 -4.30 -27.55
C ASN A 233 -32.17 -3.07 -27.28
N ASN A 234 -32.71 -2.17 -26.47
CA ASN A 234 -31.97 -1.10 -25.82
C ASN A 234 -30.68 -1.66 -25.21
N ASN A 235 -29.55 -1.43 -25.87
CA ASN A 235 -28.23 -1.69 -25.34
C ASN A 235 -27.95 -0.73 -24.16
N GLN A 236 -28.47 -1.06 -22.97
CA GLN A 236 -27.85 -0.61 -21.73
C GLN A 236 -26.62 -1.48 -21.51
N GLY A 237 -25.50 -1.13 -22.14
CA GLY A 237 -24.20 -1.72 -21.82
C GLY A 237 -23.93 -1.51 -20.33
N LEU A 238 -23.69 -2.60 -19.58
CA LEU A 238 -23.49 -2.53 -18.12
C LEU A 238 -22.34 -1.56 -17.79
N ALA A 239 -22.66 -0.42 -17.19
CA ALA A 239 -21.73 0.67 -17.01
C ALA A 239 -20.66 0.34 -15.94
N SER A 240 -19.40 0.31 -16.35
CA SER A 240 -18.28 0.38 -15.41
C SER A 240 -18.24 1.76 -14.74
N VAL A 241 -18.01 1.80 -13.43
CA VAL A 241 -17.99 3.04 -12.65
C VAL A 241 -16.62 3.71 -12.76
N ASN A 242 -16.57 4.99 -13.16
CA ASN A 242 -15.37 5.82 -13.06
C ASN A 242 -15.31 6.48 -11.68
N PHE A 243 -14.11 6.80 -11.21
CA PHE A 243 -13.91 7.48 -9.93
C PHE A 243 -13.08 8.75 -10.09
N ARG A 244 -13.38 9.77 -9.30
CA ARG A 244 -12.55 10.98 -9.12
C ARG A 244 -12.34 11.21 -7.64
N PHE A 245 -11.12 11.54 -7.23
CA PHE A 245 -10.80 11.78 -5.83
C PHE A 245 -10.40 13.24 -5.59
N PHE A 246 -10.95 13.83 -4.52
CA PHE A 246 -10.65 15.16 -4.03
C PHE A 246 -10.19 15.08 -2.57
N ALA A 247 -8.88 15.18 -2.38
CA ALA A 247 -8.22 15.03 -1.07
C ALA A 247 -8.52 16.21 -0.13
N SER A 248 -8.73 15.90 1.15
CA SER A 248 -8.81 16.90 2.22
C SER A 248 -7.42 17.48 2.54
N LYS A 249 -7.38 18.60 3.29
CA LYS A 249 -6.13 19.16 3.81
C LYS A 249 -5.46 18.18 4.75
N THR A 250 -4.15 18.03 4.60
CA THR A 250 -3.35 17.13 5.43
C THR A 250 -3.43 17.49 6.91
N ILE A 251 -3.55 16.48 7.75
CA ILE A 251 -3.47 16.58 9.21
C ILE A 251 -1.99 16.67 9.59
N ILE A 252 -1.66 17.62 10.46
CA ILE A 252 -0.30 17.72 11.02
C ILE A 252 -0.07 16.49 11.89
N GLY A 253 1.03 15.77 11.66
CA GLY A 253 1.40 14.63 12.48
C GLY A 253 2.40 13.72 11.78
N LEU A 254 2.70 12.58 12.39
CA LEU A 254 3.68 11.64 11.86
C LEU A 254 3.01 10.69 10.87
N SER A 255 3.69 10.40 9.76
CA SER A 255 3.22 9.50 8.70
C SER A 255 4.35 8.59 8.21
N HIS A 256 4.00 7.53 7.48
CA HIS A 256 4.95 6.57 6.88
C HIS A 256 5.92 5.97 7.91
N LEU A 257 5.41 5.70 9.11
CA LEU A 257 6.21 5.22 10.22
C LEU A 257 6.71 3.79 9.98
N THR A 258 7.95 3.53 10.36
CA THR A 258 8.58 2.21 10.27
C THR A 258 9.38 1.96 11.54
N TRP A 259 9.05 0.88 12.25
CA TRP A 259 9.85 0.40 13.38
C TRP A 259 9.66 -1.10 13.62
N PRO A 260 10.69 -1.80 14.12
CA PRO A 260 10.57 -3.21 14.46
C PRO A 260 9.58 -3.43 15.62
N ARG A 261 8.62 -4.35 15.44
CA ARG A 261 7.64 -4.73 16.48
C ARG A 261 8.20 -5.69 17.52
N GLN A 262 9.29 -6.36 17.19
CA GLN A 262 10.01 -7.27 18.06
C GLN A 262 11.51 -7.08 17.84
N LEU A 263 12.24 -6.96 18.95
CA LEU A 263 13.69 -6.77 19.02
C LEU A 263 14.32 -7.88 19.83
N ILE A 264 15.58 -8.16 19.56
CA ILE A 264 16.43 -8.96 20.45
C ILE A 264 17.05 -8.03 21.51
N LEU A 265 17.23 -8.52 22.73
CA LEU A 265 17.91 -7.77 23.79
C LEU A 265 19.25 -7.20 23.29
N GLY A 266 19.46 -5.89 23.50
CA GLY A 266 20.64 -5.16 23.02
C GLY A 266 20.58 -4.69 21.56
N GLN A 267 19.61 -5.16 20.77
CA GLN A 267 19.36 -4.64 19.42
C GLN A 267 18.84 -3.19 19.51
N ALA A 268 19.30 -2.34 18.59
CA ALA A 268 18.81 -0.97 18.49
C ALA A 268 17.37 -0.93 17.92
N LEU A 269 16.49 -0.23 18.63
CA LEU A 269 15.23 0.27 18.10
C LEU A 269 15.54 1.47 17.21
N THR A 270 15.24 1.38 15.92
CA THR A 270 15.26 2.52 15.00
C THR A 270 13.85 2.79 14.52
N VAL A 271 13.38 4.02 14.74
CA VAL A 271 12.07 4.51 14.32
C VAL A 271 12.29 5.55 13.24
N THR A 272 11.71 5.32 12.07
CA THR A 272 11.78 6.27 10.95
C THR A 272 10.38 6.65 10.49
N GLY A 273 10.25 7.79 9.83
CA GLY A 273 8.99 8.25 9.24
C GLY A 273 9.15 9.62 8.63
N GLN A 274 8.03 10.28 8.35
CA GLN A 274 7.98 11.64 7.80
C GLN A 274 7.00 12.48 8.59
N LEU A 275 7.29 13.78 8.75
CA LEU A 275 6.32 14.74 9.28
C LEU A 275 5.36 15.15 8.17
N GLN A 276 4.10 14.77 8.28
CA GLN A 276 3.05 15.31 7.42
C GLN A 276 2.64 16.69 7.92
N GLN A 277 2.67 17.68 7.03
CA GLN A 277 2.31 19.06 7.35
C GLN A 277 1.60 19.72 6.16
N PRO A 278 0.57 20.56 6.39
CA PRO A 278 -0.02 21.37 5.34
C PRO A 278 0.96 22.29 4.65
N ILE A 279 0.83 22.43 3.33
CA ILE A 279 1.70 23.27 2.48
C ILE A 279 1.68 24.74 2.92
N ASP A 280 0.55 25.22 3.45
CA ASP A 280 0.40 26.59 3.94
C ASP A 280 0.96 26.81 5.36
N ASN A 281 1.49 25.76 6.01
CA ASN A 281 2.10 25.84 7.32
C ASN A 281 3.63 25.74 7.20
N ASN A 282 4.35 26.72 7.75
CA ASN A 282 5.82 26.75 7.83
C ASN A 282 6.35 26.65 9.27
N ALA A 283 5.58 26.02 10.17
CA ALA A 283 6.04 25.73 11.53
C ALA A 283 7.21 24.72 11.52
N GLN A 284 8.11 24.86 12.47
CA GLN A 284 9.18 23.89 12.75
C GLN A 284 8.83 23.11 14.01
N PHE A 285 9.20 21.84 14.04
CA PHE A 285 8.88 20.95 15.14
C PHE A 285 10.12 20.30 15.72
N GLN A 286 10.04 19.95 17.00
CA GLN A 286 10.95 19.03 17.63
C GLN A 286 10.22 17.71 17.85
N LEU A 287 10.79 16.63 17.31
CA LEU A 287 10.32 15.28 17.56
C LEU A 287 11.22 14.62 18.61
N SER A 288 10.61 13.99 19.60
CA SER A 288 11.31 13.28 20.68
C SER A 288 10.75 11.87 20.85
N LEU A 289 11.64 10.88 20.97
CA LEU A 289 11.32 9.55 21.43
C LEU A 289 11.42 9.54 22.96
N VAL A 290 10.32 9.25 23.65
CA VAL A 290 10.17 9.38 25.10
C VAL A 290 9.78 8.04 25.71
N ASN A 291 10.35 7.71 26.85
CA ASN A 291 9.93 6.59 27.69
C ASN A 291 9.84 7.06 29.14
N ASN A 292 8.67 6.93 29.78
CA ASN A 292 8.42 7.38 31.15
C ASN A 292 8.92 8.81 31.41
N ASN A 293 8.55 9.76 30.54
CA ASN A 293 8.97 11.17 30.53
C ASN A 293 10.48 11.44 30.30
N ASN A 294 11.30 10.40 30.08
CA ASN A 294 12.70 10.57 29.70
C ASN A 294 12.85 10.60 28.18
N VAL A 295 13.46 11.67 27.66
CA VAL A 295 13.79 11.78 26.23
C VAL A 295 14.98 10.87 25.93
N LEU A 296 14.77 9.85 25.11
CA LEU A 296 15.78 8.88 24.69
C LEU A 296 16.55 9.35 23.45
N SER A 297 15.87 10.03 22.54
CA SER A 297 16.42 10.55 21.29
C SER A 297 15.54 11.70 20.81
N SER A 298 16.11 12.70 20.12
CA SER A 298 15.33 13.82 19.58
C SER A 298 15.98 14.42 18.35
N ILE A 299 15.15 14.98 17.46
CA ILE A 299 15.54 15.62 16.21
C ILE A 299 14.62 16.81 15.91
N ASN A 300 15.17 17.86 15.28
CA ASN A 300 14.38 18.96 14.73
C ASN A 300 13.96 18.61 13.30
N ILE A 301 12.70 18.82 12.96
CA ILE A 301 12.13 18.45 11.67
C ILE A 301 11.21 19.55 11.14
N ALA A 302 11.25 19.77 9.84
CA ALA A 302 10.28 20.58 9.11
C ALA A 302 9.27 19.71 8.36
N GLY A 303 8.22 20.33 7.83
CA GLY A 303 7.17 19.64 7.08
C GLY A 303 7.73 18.84 5.90
N ASN A 304 7.24 17.61 5.75
CA ASN A 304 7.61 16.62 4.74
C ASN A 304 9.08 16.14 4.79
N GLU A 305 9.83 16.45 5.85
CA GLU A 305 11.17 15.89 6.04
C GLU A 305 11.13 14.49 6.67
N PRO A 306 11.99 13.57 6.23
CA PRO A 306 12.16 12.28 6.87
C PRO A 306 12.95 12.42 8.18
N PHE A 307 12.68 11.52 9.14
CA PHE A 307 13.39 11.46 10.41
C PHE A 307 13.87 10.04 10.73
N SER A 308 14.86 9.95 11.63
CA SER A 308 15.34 8.68 12.20
C SER A 308 15.73 8.89 13.66
N LEU A 309 15.14 8.12 14.56
CA LEU A 309 15.41 8.12 15.99
C LEU A 309 15.86 6.72 16.40
N THR A 310 16.94 6.63 17.19
CA THR A 310 17.51 5.34 17.60
C THR A 310 17.71 5.27 19.12
N THR A 311 17.43 4.11 19.71
CA THR A 311 17.72 3.79 21.11
C THR A 311 17.94 2.29 21.30
N THR A 312 18.41 1.84 22.46
CA THR A 312 18.62 0.41 22.77
C THR A 312 17.99 0.09 24.12
N SER A 313 17.30 -1.06 24.22
CA SER A 313 16.79 -1.55 25.50
C SER A 313 17.83 -2.45 26.19
N LYS A 314 17.95 -2.27 27.51
CA LYS A 314 18.78 -3.11 28.39
C LYS A 314 18.00 -4.26 29.04
N PHE A 315 16.68 -4.31 28.84
CA PHE A 315 15.80 -5.28 29.47
C PHE A 315 14.88 -5.92 28.42
N SER A 316 14.54 -7.19 28.63
CA SER A 316 13.49 -7.88 27.87
C SER A 316 12.11 -7.55 28.46
N GLY A 317 11.08 -7.56 27.63
CA GLY A 317 9.73 -7.18 28.03
C GLY A 317 8.91 -6.56 26.91
N LEU A 318 7.75 -6.03 27.29
CA LEU A 318 6.85 -5.29 26.41
C LEU A 318 7.00 -3.80 26.70
N PHE A 319 7.17 -2.98 25.66
CA PHE A 319 7.45 -1.56 25.80
C PHE A 319 6.47 -0.73 24.97
N ASN A 320 5.95 0.34 25.59
CA ASN A 320 5.19 1.39 24.93
C ASN A 320 5.96 2.70 25.11
N TYR A 321 6.59 3.17 24.04
CA TYR A 321 7.29 4.46 24.00
C TYR A 321 6.41 5.50 23.33
N GLN A 322 6.72 6.78 23.52
CA GLN A 322 5.97 7.89 22.94
C GLN A 322 6.82 8.64 21.92
N LEU A 323 6.24 8.90 20.76
CA LEU A 323 6.72 9.90 19.82
C LEU A 323 5.99 11.21 20.11
N VAL A 324 6.73 12.17 20.66
CA VAL A 324 6.19 13.47 21.05
C VAL A 324 6.67 14.54 20.07
N LEU A 325 5.74 15.15 19.36
CA LEU A 325 5.97 16.20 18.37
C LEU A 325 5.51 17.54 18.93
N ARG A 326 6.45 18.46 19.15
CA ARG A 326 6.17 19.80 19.71
C ARG A 326 6.53 20.90 18.73
N GLU A 327 5.60 21.83 18.53
CA GLU A 327 5.85 23.04 17.75
C GLU A 327 6.89 23.94 18.44
N ARG A 328 7.90 24.39 17.67
CA ARG A 328 8.93 25.31 18.16
C ARG A 328 8.45 26.76 18.04
N GLU A 329 8.76 27.57 19.05
CA GLU A 329 8.56 29.01 18.95
C GLU A 329 9.44 29.60 17.85
N LYS A 330 8.83 30.38 16.96
CA LYS A 330 9.61 31.26 16.06
C LYS A 330 10.28 32.31 16.93
N THR A 331 11.60 32.27 17.02
CA THR A 331 12.37 33.37 17.62
C THR A 331 12.13 34.60 16.74
N LEU A 332 11.19 35.46 17.12
CA LEU A 332 11.09 36.79 16.55
C LEU A 332 12.38 37.51 16.95
N LEU A 333 13.25 37.73 15.96
CA LEU A 333 14.41 38.61 16.14
C LEU A 333 13.88 39.95 16.63
N GLN A 334 14.14 40.26 17.91
CA GLN A 334 14.02 41.60 18.45
C GLN A 334 15.00 42.50 17.69
N GLN A 335 14.55 43.09 16.58
CA GLN A 335 15.11 44.35 16.13
C GLN A 335 14.49 45.43 17.01
N GLY A 336 15.29 45.89 17.97
CA GLY A 336 14.91 46.97 18.86
C GLY A 336 14.67 48.26 18.11
N VAL A 337 13.61 48.96 18.48
CA VAL A 337 13.68 50.36 18.88
C VAL A 337 12.67 50.52 20.02
N ALA A 338 13.15 50.95 21.18
CA ALA A 338 12.29 51.30 22.30
C ALA A 338 11.39 52.47 21.90
N SER A 339 10.09 52.34 22.11
CA SER A 339 9.18 53.47 22.25
C SER A 339 8.16 53.10 23.30
N GLU A 340 8.35 53.70 24.47
CA GLU A 340 7.41 53.64 25.59
C GLU A 340 6.13 54.38 25.23
N GLY A 341 4.99 53.72 25.42
CA GLY A 341 3.66 54.30 25.34
C GLY A 341 2.65 53.38 26.03
N PRO A 342 1.76 53.87 26.90
CA PRO A 342 1.00 53.02 27.81
C PRO A 342 -0.25 52.43 27.15
N SER A 343 -0.39 51.12 27.32
CA SER A 343 -1.63 50.33 27.40
C SER A 343 -2.82 50.71 26.51
N SER A 344 -3.07 49.86 25.51
CA SER A 344 -4.43 49.42 25.18
C SER A 344 -4.42 47.91 25.03
N GLY A 345 -5.23 47.23 25.84
CA GLY A 345 -5.32 45.77 25.90
C GLY A 345 -5.64 45.16 24.54
N GLY A 346 -4.64 44.53 23.93
CA GLY A 346 -4.80 43.60 22.84
C GLY A 346 -4.89 42.20 23.43
N LEU A 347 -6.09 41.62 23.37
CA LEU A 347 -6.34 40.21 23.65
C LEU A 347 -5.49 39.37 22.69
N SER A 348 -4.28 39.02 23.10
CA SER A 348 -3.44 38.05 22.38
C SER A 348 -4.18 36.72 22.41
N SER A 349 -4.75 36.34 21.28
CA SER A 349 -5.28 35.01 21.04
C SER A 349 -4.13 34.02 21.23
N LYS A 350 -4.10 33.38 22.40
CA LYS A 350 -3.16 32.34 22.78
C LYS A 350 -3.36 31.17 21.81
N LYS A 351 -2.70 31.21 20.65
CA LYS A 351 -2.72 30.13 19.67
C LYS A 351 -2.21 28.87 20.39
N ALA A 352 -3.09 27.89 20.56
CA ALA A 352 -2.74 26.63 21.20
C ALA A 352 -1.55 26.02 20.46
N ARG A 353 -0.46 25.74 21.19
CA ARG A 353 0.72 25.08 20.62
C ARG A 353 0.32 23.66 20.22
N VAL A 354 0.77 23.22 19.05
CA VAL A 354 0.57 21.82 18.63
C VAL A 354 1.52 20.92 19.42
N ASP A 355 0.95 20.03 20.24
CA ASP A 355 1.64 18.94 20.92
C ASP A 355 0.91 17.64 20.56
N ILE A 356 1.57 16.76 19.81
CA ILE A 356 1.03 15.47 19.36
C ILE A 356 1.87 14.37 19.99
N SER A 357 1.20 13.40 20.62
CA SER A 357 1.85 12.24 21.23
C SER A 357 1.27 10.97 20.65
N GLU A 358 2.14 10.12 20.09
CA GLU A 358 1.77 8.84 19.51
C GLU A 358 2.52 7.70 20.20
N ASP A 359 1.80 6.70 20.70
CA ASP A 359 2.41 5.54 21.36
C ASP A 359 2.94 4.53 20.32
N ILE A 360 4.23 4.19 20.38
CA ILE A 360 4.83 3.10 19.62
C ILE A 360 5.12 1.92 20.54
N ALA A 361 4.71 0.73 20.10
CA ALA A 361 4.80 -0.49 20.89
C ALA A 361 5.75 -1.47 20.22
N PHE A 362 6.61 -2.10 21.02
CA PHE A 362 7.52 -3.15 20.58
C PHE A 362 7.87 -4.08 21.75
N SER A 363 8.18 -5.33 21.43
CA SER A 363 8.65 -6.30 22.40
C SER A 363 10.17 -6.48 22.29
N VAL A 364 10.84 -6.70 23.41
CA VAL A 364 12.25 -7.09 23.45
C VAL A 364 12.30 -8.50 24.02
N VAL A 365 12.67 -9.46 23.18
CA VAL A 365 12.85 -10.85 23.58
C VAL A 365 14.31 -11.12 23.88
N MET A 366 14.58 -12.10 24.74
CA MET A 366 15.94 -12.62 24.85
C MET A 366 16.33 -13.18 23.48
N GLY A 367 17.53 -12.84 23.01
CA GLY A 367 18.06 -13.45 21.79
C GLY A 367 18.27 -14.94 22.01
N ASN A 368 18.09 -15.72 20.95
CA ASN A 368 18.42 -17.14 21.02
C ASN A 368 19.89 -17.30 21.45
N GLN A 369 20.16 -18.29 22.30
CA GLN A 369 21.51 -18.74 22.64
C GLN A 369 21.84 -19.90 21.71
N PRO A 370 22.30 -19.66 20.47
CA PRO A 370 22.46 -20.74 19.50
C PRO A 370 23.45 -21.76 20.06
N ARG A 371 23.10 -23.04 19.93
CA ARG A 371 24.00 -24.15 20.17
C ARG A 371 24.87 -24.30 18.92
N VAL A 372 26.17 -24.02 19.05
CA VAL A 372 27.09 -23.92 17.92
C VAL A 372 27.98 -25.15 17.85
N LEU A 373 27.93 -25.86 16.72
CA LEU A 373 28.92 -26.87 16.36
C LEU A 373 29.96 -26.24 15.44
N ILE A 374 31.25 -26.40 15.75
CA ILE A 374 32.35 -25.97 14.89
C ILE A 374 33.15 -27.21 14.51
N LYS A 375 33.17 -27.58 13.23
CA LYS A 375 34.03 -28.66 12.72
C LYS A 375 35.12 -28.05 11.85
N GLN A 376 36.39 -28.23 12.21
CA GLN A 376 37.50 -27.54 11.55
C GLN A 376 38.70 -28.45 11.25
N SER A 377 39.41 -28.15 10.16
CA SER A 377 40.59 -28.86 9.68
C SER A 377 41.84 -28.62 10.54
N ALA A 378 41.86 -27.50 11.28
CA ALA A 378 42.89 -27.16 12.25
C ALA A 378 42.38 -26.05 13.19
N PRO A 379 42.89 -25.96 14.43
CA PRO A 379 42.63 -24.80 15.30
C PRO A 379 43.00 -23.46 14.64
N SER A 380 42.20 -22.42 14.87
CA SER A 380 42.44 -21.07 14.33
C SER A 380 42.19 -19.97 15.37
N PHE A 381 42.82 -18.80 15.18
CA PHE A 381 42.58 -17.62 16.02
C PHE A 381 41.11 -17.19 15.99
N GLU A 382 40.46 -17.29 14.82
CA GLU A 382 39.04 -17.00 14.67
C GLU A 382 38.19 -17.91 15.57
N THR A 383 38.40 -19.22 15.50
CA THR A 383 37.65 -20.18 16.33
C THR A 383 37.89 -19.95 17.82
N ARG A 384 39.12 -19.60 18.22
CA ARG A 384 39.43 -19.30 19.62
C ARG A 384 38.67 -18.06 20.11
N ARG A 385 38.63 -16.99 19.31
CA ARG A 385 37.93 -15.76 19.68
C ARG A 385 36.41 -15.96 19.70
N LEU A 386 35.87 -16.62 18.68
CA LEU A 386 34.44 -16.92 18.60
C LEU A 386 34.00 -17.80 19.78
N LYS A 387 34.79 -18.83 20.14
CA LYS A 387 34.56 -19.65 21.33
C LYS A 387 34.45 -18.80 22.59
N GLN A 388 35.38 -17.88 22.80
CA GLN A 388 35.38 -17.02 23.98
C GLN A 388 34.13 -16.13 24.02
N TRP A 389 33.75 -15.53 22.89
CA TRP A 389 32.57 -14.69 22.79
C TRP A 389 31.27 -15.48 23.01
N LEU A 390 31.11 -16.63 22.37
CA LEU A 390 29.95 -17.53 22.58
C LEU A 390 29.87 -18.02 24.04
N SER A 391 31.01 -18.31 24.65
CA SER A 391 31.09 -18.71 26.05
C SER A 391 30.58 -17.62 26.99
N GLN A 392 30.98 -16.36 26.74
CA GLN A 392 30.50 -15.18 27.48
C GLN A 392 29.01 -14.91 27.27
N ALA A 393 28.48 -15.21 26.08
CA ALA A 393 27.06 -15.13 25.77
C ALA A 393 26.23 -16.30 26.36
N ASN A 394 26.87 -17.22 27.09
CA ASN A 394 26.27 -18.43 27.64
C ASN A 394 25.67 -19.39 26.58
N SER A 395 26.17 -19.33 25.34
CA SER A 395 25.83 -20.27 24.27
C SER A 395 26.58 -21.59 24.47
N GLU A 396 25.92 -22.71 24.14
CA GLU A 396 26.57 -24.02 24.06
C GLU A 396 27.47 -24.07 22.84
N VAL A 397 28.71 -24.54 23.01
CA VAL A 397 29.66 -24.68 21.90
C VAL A 397 30.31 -26.05 21.94
N HIS A 398 30.25 -26.76 20.82
CA HIS A 398 31.01 -27.98 20.59
C HIS A 398 31.98 -27.74 19.44
N ILE A 399 33.27 -27.96 19.68
CA ILE A 399 34.33 -27.78 18.69
C ILE A 399 35.00 -29.12 18.42
N ILE A 400 34.97 -29.57 17.17
CA ILE A 400 35.63 -30.76 16.65
C ILE A 400 36.76 -30.29 15.75
N SER A 401 38.01 -30.49 16.17
CA SER A 401 39.20 -30.07 15.42
C SER A 401 40.02 -31.27 15.00
N GLN A 402 40.38 -31.34 13.72
CA GLN A 402 41.36 -32.31 13.26
C GLN A 402 42.76 -31.89 13.74
N ILE A 403 43.47 -32.81 14.38
CA ILE A 403 44.86 -32.61 14.85
C ILE A 403 45.83 -33.32 13.89
N SER A 404 45.45 -34.49 13.39
CA SER A 404 46.16 -35.22 12.32
C SER A 404 45.17 -36.04 11.51
N LYS A 405 45.63 -36.72 10.44
CA LYS A 405 44.76 -37.44 9.48
C LYS A 405 43.62 -38.22 10.15
N ASN A 406 43.93 -38.94 11.23
CA ASN A 406 42.96 -39.78 11.95
C ASN A 406 42.83 -39.41 13.45
N LYS A 407 43.27 -38.20 13.86
CA LYS A 407 43.17 -37.76 15.26
C LYS A 407 42.38 -36.48 15.37
N TRP A 408 41.48 -36.46 16.34
CA TRP A 408 40.54 -35.36 16.57
C TRP A 408 40.61 -34.89 18.02
N SER A 409 40.41 -33.60 18.23
CA SER A 409 40.22 -32.97 19.54
C SER A 409 38.80 -32.44 19.63
N GLN A 410 38.15 -32.65 20.77
CA GLN A 410 36.81 -32.14 21.06
C GLN A 410 36.83 -31.21 22.27
N GLN A 411 36.07 -30.12 22.20
CA GLN A 411 35.86 -29.19 23.31
C GLN A 411 34.37 -28.88 23.42
N HIS A 412 33.83 -28.98 24.64
CA HIS A 412 32.45 -28.68 24.97
C HIS A 412 32.42 -27.51 25.97
N ILE A 413 31.59 -26.50 25.72
CA ILE A 413 31.48 -25.29 26.53
C ILE A 413 29.99 -25.02 26.79
N ASN A 414 29.65 -24.66 28.03
CA ASN A 414 28.29 -24.33 28.47
C ASN A 414 27.24 -25.41 28.13
N VAL A 415 27.63 -26.69 28.08
CA VAL A 415 26.69 -27.79 27.90
C VAL A 415 25.80 -27.85 29.13
N LYS A 416 24.50 -27.62 28.92
CA LYS A 416 23.49 -27.78 29.97
C LYS A 416 23.24 -29.28 30.08
N ASN A 417 23.65 -29.90 31.20
CA ASN A 417 23.44 -31.33 31.44
C ASN A 417 21.94 -31.62 31.64
N THR A 418 21.18 -31.74 30.55
CA THR A 418 19.76 -32.16 30.59
C THR A 418 19.59 -33.69 30.62
N HIS A 419 20.68 -34.46 30.65
CA HIS A 419 20.63 -35.94 30.69
C HIS A 419 21.44 -36.60 31.82
N GLU A 420 22.24 -35.89 32.61
CA GLU A 420 23.02 -36.53 33.70
C GLU A 420 22.18 -36.93 34.93
N ASP A 421 21.03 -36.30 35.17
CA ASP A 421 20.13 -36.70 36.27
C ASP A 421 19.48 -38.09 36.05
N ASN A 422 19.47 -38.60 34.81
CA ASN A 422 18.97 -39.94 34.50
C ASN A 422 20.08 -41.00 34.33
N VAL A 423 21.34 -40.60 34.11
CA VAL A 423 22.48 -41.53 34.04
C VAL A 423 23.04 -41.85 35.43
N ALA A 424 22.96 -40.90 36.38
CA ALA A 424 23.36 -41.14 37.76
C ALA A 424 22.52 -42.21 38.49
N LYS A 425 21.33 -42.57 37.96
CA LYS A 425 20.52 -43.69 38.46
C LYS A 425 20.67 -45.01 37.68
N SER A 426 21.36 -45.01 36.54
CA SER A 426 21.60 -46.23 35.74
C SER A 426 22.99 -46.84 35.92
N ASN A 427 23.93 -46.11 36.57
CA ASN A 427 25.31 -46.58 36.77
C ASN A 427 25.51 -47.45 38.03
N ALA A 428 24.43 -48.01 38.61
CA ALA A 428 24.52 -48.97 39.71
C ALA A 428 24.58 -50.44 39.25
N VAL A 429 24.66 -50.72 37.95
CA VAL A 429 24.85 -52.09 37.43
C VAL A 429 26.01 -52.08 36.43
N ILE A 430 27.22 -52.24 36.96
CA ILE A 430 28.46 -52.39 36.18
C ILE A 430 28.52 -53.83 35.66
N ASN A 431 28.44 -54.00 34.34
CA ASN A 431 28.93 -55.19 33.64
C ASN A 431 30.04 -54.76 32.66
N ASN A 432 31.18 -55.45 32.74
CA ASN A 432 32.45 -55.12 32.05
C ASN A 432 32.43 -55.30 30.50
N GLU A 433 31.26 -55.47 29.87
CA GLU A 433 31.13 -55.51 28.40
C GLU A 433 31.00 -54.11 27.76
N ASP A 434 30.72 -53.07 28.54
CA ASP A 434 30.45 -51.72 28.03
C ASP A 434 31.71 -50.87 27.77
N ASN A 435 32.89 -51.30 28.22
CA ASN A 435 34.14 -50.57 27.96
C ASN A 435 34.47 -50.50 26.46
N ASN A 436 34.23 -51.57 25.70
CA ASN A 436 34.42 -51.58 24.24
C ASN A 436 33.37 -50.76 23.47
N LYS A 437 32.15 -50.63 24.02
CA LYS A 437 31.10 -49.76 23.45
C LYS A 437 31.36 -48.29 23.74
N GLN A 438 31.77 -47.95 24.96
CA GLN A 438 32.14 -46.57 25.32
C GLN A 438 33.37 -46.08 24.56
N GLN A 439 34.35 -46.96 24.30
CA GLN A 439 35.54 -46.64 23.51
C GLN A 439 35.22 -46.44 22.01
N LYS A 440 34.35 -47.29 21.42
CA LYS A 440 33.84 -47.09 20.04
C LYS A 440 32.98 -45.83 19.88
N VAL A 441 32.18 -45.49 20.89
CA VAL A 441 31.34 -44.27 20.89
C VAL A 441 32.21 -43.00 20.99
N ALA A 442 33.31 -43.03 21.75
CA ALA A 442 34.29 -41.95 21.80
C ALA A 442 35.08 -41.80 20.49
N GLU A 443 35.42 -42.90 19.81
CA GLU A 443 36.14 -42.89 18.53
C GLU A 443 35.32 -42.30 17.36
N GLN A 444 33.99 -42.44 17.37
CA GLN A 444 33.11 -41.95 16.29
C GLN A 444 32.45 -40.60 16.56
N ALA A 445 32.68 -39.98 17.72
CA ALA A 445 32.03 -38.72 18.12
C ALA A 445 32.36 -37.52 17.20
N HIS A 446 33.37 -37.64 16.33
CA HIS A 446 33.79 -36.60 15.39
C HIS A 446 33.02 -36.62 14.05
N ILE A 447 32.28 -37.70 13.78
CA ILE A 447 31.54 -37.92 12.53
C ILE A 447 30.21 -37.14 12.59
N LEU A 448 29.87 -36.42 11.52
CA LEU A 448 28.63 -35.67 11.42
C LEU A 448 27.44 -36.62 11.17
N GLN A 449 26.92 -37.20 12.25
CA GLN A 449 25.70 -38.02 12.22
C GLN A 449 24.45 -37.15 12.46
N THR A 450 23.29 -37.59 11.98
CA THR A 450 22.01 -36.87 12.17
C THR A 450 21.74 -36.55 13.65
N LYS A 451 21.93 -37.54 14.54
CA LYS A 451 21.75 -37.37 16.00
C LYS A 451 22.64 -36.27 16.59
N LEU A 452 23.86 -36.10 16.09
CA LEU A 452 24.76 -35.03 16.54
C LEU A 452 24.25 -33.67 16.04
N LEU A 453 23.90 -33.58 14.75
CA LEU A 453 23.45 -32.35 14.10
C LEU A 453 22.08 -31.88 14.59
N ASP A 454 21.25 -32.76 15.15
CA ASP A 454 19.96 -32.41 15.74
C ASP A 454 20.12 -31.57 17.03
N ASN A 455 21.23 -31.73 17.75
CA ASN A 455 21.50 -31.02 18.99
C ASN A 455 22.03 -29.60 18.80
N TYR A 456 22.36 -29.19 17.58
CA TYR A 456 22.95 -27.88 17.30
C TYR A 456 22.10 -27.06 16.33
N ASP A 457 22.16 -25.76 16.51
CA ASP A 457 21.38 -24.81 15.71
C ASP A 457 22.18 -24.32 14.49
N VAL A 458 23.51 -24.30 14.60
CA VAL A 458 24.39 -23.92 13.51
C VAL A 458 25.66 -24.78 13.51
N LEU A 459 26.08 -25.20 12.31
CA LEU A 459 27.38 -25.78 12.03
C LEU A 459 28.26 -24.74 11.34
N ILE A 460 29.45 -24.49 11.90
CA ILE A 460 30.50 -23.68 11.27
C ILE A 460 31.61 -24.63 10.80
N ILE A 461 31.95 -24.56 9.51
CA ILE A 461 32.94 -25.44 8.88
C ILE A 461 33.87 -24.64 7.98
N ASP A 462 35.17 -24.96 7.97
CA ASP A 462 36.11 -24.38 7.00
C ASP A 462 36.16 -25.16 5.70
N SER A 463 36.65 -24.52 4.64
CA SER A 463 36.72 -25.08 3.29
C SER A 463 37.40 -26.44 3.21
N ARG A 464 38.53 -26.63 3.89
CA ARG A 464 39.29 -27.88 3.82
C ARG A 464 38.54 -29.00 4.52
N MET A 465 37.94 -28.72 5.67
CA MET A 465 37.14 -29.69 6.40
C MET A 465 35.87 -30.10 5.64
N LEU A 466 35.19 -29.14 5.00
CA LEU A 466 34.00 -29.41 4.19
C LEU A 466 34.31 -30.36 3.02
N LEU A 467 35.43 -30.14 2.32
CA LEU A 467 35.88 -30.99 1.21
C LEU A 467 36.37 -32.37 1.67
N ALA A 468 36.71 -32.52 2.95
CA ALA A 468 37.20 -33.76 3.54
C ALA A 468 36.08 -34.64 4.15
N LEU A 469 34.82 -34.18 4.15
CA LEU A 469 33.70 -34.95 4.68
C LEU A 469 33.43 -36.22 3.86
N GLU A 470 33.10 -37.31 4.55
CA GLU A 470 32.67 -38.55 3.91
C GLU A 470 31.26 -38.41 3.31
N GLU A 471 30.88 -39.29 2.37
CA GLU A 471 29.57 -39.25 1.72
C GLU A 471 28.41 -39.38 2.71
N SER A 472 28.56 -40.23 3.74
CA SER A 472 27.58 -40.41 4.82
C SER A 472 27.38 -39.12 5.65
N GLU A 473 28.46 -38.37 5.89
CA GLU A 473 28.43 -37.09 6.59
C GLU A 473 27.75 -36.00 5.75
N VAL A 474 28.03 -35.97 4.44
CA VAL A 474 27.38 -35.04 3.51
C VAL A 474 25.88 -35.31 3.44
N GLU A 475 25.47 -36.58 3.45
CA GLU A 475 24.06 -36.99 3.49
C GLU A 475 23.36 -36.53 4.77
N ALA A 476 23.98 -36.78 5.93
CA ALA A 476 23.45 -36.35 7.22
C ALA A 476 23.36 -34.81 7.30
N LEU A 477 24.39 -34.10 6.83
CA LEU A 477 24.41 -32.65 6.76
C LEU A 477 23.30 -32.10 5.86
N TYR A 478 23.13 -32.67 4.66
CA TYR A 478 22.08 -32.25 3.74
C TYR A 478 20.68 -32.43 4.36
N ARG A 479 20.43 -33.54 5.06
CA ARG A 479 19.15 -33.76 5.78
C ARG A 479 18.96 -32.76 6.92
N ALA A 480 19.97 -32.55 7.75
CA ALA A 480 19.89 -31.64 8.88
C ALA A 480 19.62 -30.20 8.44
N ILE A 481 20.21 -29.74 7.32
CA ILE A 481 19.91 -28.42 6.75
C ILE A 481 18.45 -28.34 6.32
N ASN A 482 17.92 -29.34 5.60
CA ASN A 482 16.50 -29.34 5.21
C ASN A 482 15.56 -29.28 6.43
N GLN A 483 15.98 -29.84 7.56
CA GLN A 483 15.24 -29.84 8.84
C GLN A 483 15.45 -28.59 9.69
N GLY A 484 16.31 -27.64 9.27
CA GLY A 484 16.46 -26.35 9.96
C GLY A 484 17.89 -25.98 10.37
N LEU A 485 18.87 -26.88 10.25
CA LEU A 485 20.26 -26.55 10.60
C LEU A 485 20.78 -25.37 9.78
N GLY A 486 21.41 -24.40 10.44
CA GLY A 486 22.25 -23.40 9.79
C GLY A 486 23.62 -23.95 9.44
N LEU A 487 24.12 -23.74 8.24
CA LEU A 487 25.50 -24.07 7.86
C LEU A 487 26.25 -22.80 7.46
N LEU A 488 27.32 -22.45 8.17
CA LEU A 488 28.26 -21.40 7.79
C LEU A 488 29.57 -21.99 7.28
N ILE A 489 29.86 -21.75 6.01
CA ILE A 489 31.11 -22.15 5.37
C ILE A 489 32.08 -20.96 5.45
N LYS A 490 33.15 -21.12 6.22
CA LYS A 490 34.32 -20.23 6.20
C LYS A 490 35.15 -20.55 4.98
N ALA A 491 35.04 -19.69 3.98
CA ALA A 491 35.44 -19.99 2.63
C ALA A 491 36.79 -19.35 2.27
N ASP A 492 37.70 -20.15 1.73
CA ASP A 492 38.99 -19.71 1.22
C ASP A 492 39.23 -20.23 -0.20
N ALA A 493 40.42 -19.94 -0.76
CA ALA A 493 40.79 -20.32 -2.12
C ALA A 493 40.79 -21.85 -2.36
N THR A 494 40.73 -22.69 -1.33
CA THR A 494 40.64 -24.16 -1.50
C THR A 494 39.31 -24.60 -2.10
N LEU A 495 38.21 -23.86 -1.88
CA LEU A 495 36.92 -24.14 -2.56
C LEU A 495 36.99 -23.91 -4.07
N LEU A 496 37.93 -23.11 -4.58
CA LEU A 496 38.11 -22.90 -6.02
C LEU A 496 38.76 -24.12 -6.70
N LYS A 497 39.41 -25.00 -5.93
CA LYS A 497 40.08 -26.21 -6.43
C LYS A 497 39.14 -27.41 -6.53
N LEU A 498 37.82 -27.18 -6.61
CA LEU A 498 36.82 -28.22 -6.84
C LEU A 498 37.05 -28.86 -8.21
N GLU A 499 37.95 -29.84 -8.28
CA GLU A 499 37.75 -30.97 -9.18
C GLU A 499 36.41 -31.58 -8.79
N LYS A 500 35.49 -31.77 -9.75
CA LYS A 500 34.14 -32.31 -9.53
C LYS A 500 34.19 -33.44 -8.50
N SER A 501 33.83 -33.14 -7.25
CA SER A 501 33.84 -34.11 -6.16
C SER A 501 32.91 -35.26 -6.55
N LYS A 502 33.28 -36.50 -6.20
CA LYS A 502 32.47 -37.71 -6.44
C LYS A 502 31.10 -37.67 -5.74
N VAL A 503 30.86 -36.72 -4.84
CA VAL A 503 29.64 -36.62 -4.04
C VAL A 503 28.67 -35.57 -4.60
N ASN A 504 27.61 -36.04 -5.26
CA ASN A 504 26.62 -35.20 -5.95
C ASN A 504 25.96 -34.13 -5.04
N LYS A 505 25.72 -34.43 -3.75
CA LYS A 505 25.03 -33.50 -2.84
C LYS A 505 25.92 -32.36 -2.35
N LEU A 506 27.21 -32.59 -2.15
CA LEU A 506 28.15 -31.52 -1.82
C LEU A 506 28.24 -30.50 -2.96
N ASN A 507 28.32 -30.99 -4.20
CA ASN A 507 28.27 -30.15 -5.40
C ASN A 507 26.96 -29.36 -5.47
N ARG A 508 25.82 -29.97 -5.10
CA ARG A 508 24.52 -29.27 -5.03
C ARG A 508 24.54 -28.15 -4.00
N LEU A 509 25.06 -28.36 -2.79
CA LEU A 509 25.17 -27.31 -1.76
C LEU A 509 26.05 -26.14 -2.24
N LEU A 510 27.19 -26.43 -2.87
CA LEU A 510 28.12 -25.41 -3.34
C LEU A 510 27.62 -24.67 -4.60
N SER A 511 26.85 -25.34 -5.46
CA SER A 511 26.24 -24.73 -6.66
C SER A 511 25.22 -23.63 -6.37
N LEU A 512 24.77 -23.52 -5.11
CA LEU A 512 23.92 -22.44 -4.64
C LEU A 512 24.66 -21.08 -4.68
N PHE A 513 26.00 -21.08 -4.67
CA PHE A 513 26.80 -19.87 -4.76
C PHE A 513 27.64 -19.84 -6.03
N SER A 514 27.85 -18.64 -6.59
CA SER A 514 28.85 -18.43 -7.63
C SER A 514 30.11 -17.84 -6.99
N ILE A 515 31.17 -18.65 -6.93
CA ILE A 515 32.44 -18.28 -6.30
C ILE A 515 33.51 -18.12 -7.38
N LYS A 516 34.34 -17.07 -7.28
CA LYS A 516 35.46 -16.79 -8.17
C LYS A 516 36.73 -16.44 -7.38
N PRO A 517 37.93 -16.59 -7.97
CA PRO A 517 39.13 -15.97 -7.43
C PRO A 517 38.94 -14.44 -7.32
N VAL A 518 39.64 -13.86 -6.35
CA VAL A 518 39.62 -12.43 -6.08
C VAL A 518 40.57 -11.70 -7.03
N ASP A 519 40.10 -10.60 -7.63
CA ASP A 519 40.94 -9.66 -8.36
C ASP A 519 41.75 -8.77 -7.38
N GLU A 520 42.90 -8.24 -7.82
CA GLU A 520 43.84 -7.44 -7.01
C GLU A 520 43.19 -6.20 -6.30
N SER A 521 42.00 -5.77 -6.76
CA SER A 521 41.23 -4.64 -6.23
C SER A 521 40.51 -4.91 -4.88
N LEU A 522 40.46 -6.16 -4.39
CA LEU A 522 39.82 -6.53 -3.12
C LEU A 522 40.83 -6.90 -2.01
N THR A 523 42.07 -6.43 -2.13
CA THR A 523 43.12 -6.62 -1.12
C THR A 523 42.90 -5.82 0.17
N ALA A 524 42.03 -4.80 0.15
CA ALA A 524 41.64 -4.01 1.31
C ALA A 524 40.12 -3.73 1.30
N ILE A 525 39.34 -4.60 1.95
CA ILE A 525 37.88 -4.46 2.06
C ILE A 525 37.44 -4.06 3.46
N MET A 526 36.50 -3.13 3.53
CA MET A 526 35.80 -2.74 4.76
C MET A 526 34.40 -3.34 4.76
N ALA A 527 34.15 -4.27 5.69
CA ALA A 527 32.87 -4.93 5.82
C ALA A 527 31.78 -3.98 6.37
N ASN A 528 30.61 -4.01 5.75
CA ASN A 528 29.42 -3.25 6.11
C ASN A 528 28.22 -4.21 6.21
N TRP A 529 27.37 -4.00 7.21
CA TRP A 529 26.16 -4.78 7.42
C TRP A 529 25.11 -3.94 8.16
N PRO A 530 23.82 -4.31 8.07
CA PRO A 530 22.73 -3.58 8.73
C PRO A 530 22.97 -3.41 10.23
N GLY A 531 22.84 -2.18 10.72
CA GLY A 531 22.96 -1.85 12.14
C GLY A 531 24.39 -1.87 12.69
N LYS A 532 25.43 -1.98 11.84
CA LYS A 532 26.83 -1.94 12.28
C LYS A 532 27.09 -0.74 13.21
N PRO A 533 27.65 -0.95 14.43
CA PRO A 533 27.97 0.14 15.36
C PRO A 533 28.95 1.13 14.74
N ARG A 534 28.83 2.41 15.13
CA ARG A 534 29.80 3.43 14.75
C ARG A 534 31.13 3.12 15.45
N VAL A 535 32.20 3.09 14.67
CA VAL A 535 33.57 3.01 15.19
C VAL A 535 33.93 4.40 15.72
N GLU A 536 34.41 4.47 16.95
CA GLU A 536 34.85 5.74 17.56
C GLU A 536 36.00 6.36 16.77
N ILE A 537 36.11 7.70 16.83
CA ILE A 537 37.06 8.49 16.02
C ILE A 537 38.52 8.06 16.26
N ASN A 538 38.83 7.49 17.43
CA ASN A 538 40.18 7.08 17.83
C ASN A 538 40.52 5.61 17.51
N HIS A 539 39.58 4.86 16.91
CA HIS A 539 39.77 3.45 16.58
C HIS A 539 39.80 3.26 15.06
N THR A 540 40.80 2.52 14.57
CA THR A 540 40.94 2.21 13.15
C THR A 540 40.85 0.70 12.97
N ILE A 541 39.87 0.24 12.18
CA ILE A 541 39.77 -1.16 11.76
C ILE A 541 40.61 -1.32 10.50
N THR A 542 41.59 -2.23 10.51
CA THR A 542 42.37 -2.50 9.29
C THR A 542 41.49 -3.23 8.27
N PRO A 543 41.54 -2.84 6.98
CA PRO A 543 40.88 -3.57 5.91
C PRO A 543 41.31 -5.03 5.90
N GLN A 544 40.36 -5.92 5.62
CA GLN A 544 40.63 -7.36 5.52
C GLN A 544 40.91 -7.75 4.07
N THR A 545 41.47 -8.95 3.88
CA THR A 545 41.59 -9.59 2.58
C THR A 545 40.51 -10.67 2.44
N ALA A 546 39.77 -10.63 1.34
CA ALA A 546 38.95 -11.75 0.92
C ALA A 546 39.78 -12.69 0.05
N ALA A 547 39.70 -13.99 0.29
CA ALA A 547 40.37 -15.00 -0.55
C ALA A 547 39.51 -15.43 -1.76
N ILE A 548 38.20 -15.15 -1.71
CA ILE A 548 37.23 -15.49 -2.75
C ILE A 548 36.22 -14.36 -2.97
N ALA A 549 35.78 -14.18 -4.21
CA ALA A 549 34.69 -13.29 -4.57
C ALA A 549 33.39 -14.10 -4.66
N ILE A 550 32.34 -13.63 -3.99
CA ILE A 550 31.01 -14.24 -4.00
C ILE A 550 30.10 -13.37 -4.85
N ASN A 551 29.59 -13.91 -5.96
CA ASN A 551 28.64 -13.19 -6.81
C ASN A 551 27.22 -13.60 -6.44
N ALA A 552 26.48 -12.69 -5.81
CA ALA A 552 25.04 -12.82 -5.70
C ALA A 552 24.41 -12.58 -7.08
N LYS A 553 23.71 -13.57 -7.65
CA LYS A 553 22.86 -13.32 -8.80
C LYS A 553 21.64 -12.55 -8.31
N VAL A 554 21.69 -11.23 -8.40
CA VAL A 554 20.53 -10.36 -8.16
C VAL A 554 19.52 -10.62 -9.27
N GLY A 555 18.31 -11.02 -8.89
CA GLY A 555 17.32 -11.59 -9.79
C GLY A 555 16.72 -10.58 -10.78
N GLY A 556 17.12 -10.69 -12.05
CA GLY A 556 16.43 -10.08 -13.19
C GLY A 556 15.61 -11.07 -14.02
N ASN A 557 15.81 -12.39 -13.82
CA ASN A 557 15.14 -13.44 -14.60
C ASN A 557 14.43 -14.44 -13.69
N ILE A 558 13.27 -14.91 -14.13
CA ILE A 558 12.25 -15.74 -13.43
C ILE A 558 12.79 -17.10 -12.91
N ASN A 559 14.01 -17.49 -13.28
CA ASN A 559 14.70 -18.72 -12.84
C ASN A 559 16.04 -18.45 -12.11
N SER A 560 16.27 -17.24 -11.60
CA SER A 560 17.50 -16.90 -10.88
C SER A 560 17.44 -17.33 -9.41
N ILE A 561 18.48 -18.04 -8.96
CA ILE A 561 18.70 -18.36 -7.54
C ILE A 561 18.91 -17.02 -6.81
N ILE A 562 17.97 -16.67 -5.92
CA ILE A 562 18.05 -15.45 -5.10
C ILE A 562 19.02 -15.72 -3.95
N VAL A 563 20.18 -15.07 -4.01
CA VAL A 563 21.19 -15.09 -2.95
C VAL A 563 21.05 -13.80 -2.14
N GLU A 564 20.85 -13.91 -0.83
CA GLU A 564 20.72 -12.77 0.09
C GLU A 564 22.12 -12.32 0.55
N PRO A 565 22.59 -11.11 0.20
CA PRO A 565 23.84 -10.58 0.75
C PRO A 565 23.61 -10.20 2.23
N LEU A 566 24.37 -10.81 3.13
CA LEU A 566 24.31 -10.48 4.56
C LEU A 566 25.31 -9.37 4.92
N VAL A 567 26.50 -9.43 4.33
CA VAL A 567 27.61 -8.51 4.59
C VAL A 567 28.25 -8.16 3.25
N GLU A 568 28.47 -6.88 3.03
CA GLU A 568 29.03 -6.34 1.79
C GLU A 568 30.24 -5.46 2.09
N SER A 569 31.14 -5.28 1.12
CA SER A 569 32.18 -4.26 1.22
C SER A 569 31.57 -2.88 1.01
N THR A 570 32.30 -1.83 1.38
CA THR A 570 31.99 -0.44 0.98
C THR A 570 31.93 -0.24 -0.54
N THR A 571 32.52 -1.17 -1.32
CA THR A 571 32.48 -1.17 -2.79
C THR A 571 31.29 -1.97 -3.36
N GLY A 572 30.42 -2.53 -2.52
CA GLY A 572 29.26 -3.32 -2.92
C GLY A 572 29.54 -4.80 -3.23
N GLN A 573 30.78 -5.28 -2.99
CA GLN A 573 31.13 -6.69 -3.15
C GLN A 573 30.52 -7.51 -2.02
N THR A 574 29.79 -8.59 -2.32
CA THR A 574 29.28 -9.50 -1.28
C THR A 574 30.43 -10.27 -0.60
N LEU A 575 30.49 -10.18 0.73
CA LEU A 575 31.49 -10.81 1.60
C LEU A 575 30.91 -12.00 2.37
N VAL A 576 29.62 -11.91 2.74
CA VAL A 576 28.86 -13.02 3.30
C VAL A 576 27.54 -13.11 2.56
N ALA A 577 27.27 -14.29 2.00
CA ALA A 577 26.05 -14.57 1.27
C ALA A 577 25.26 -15.69 1.95
N LYS A 578 23.94 -15.60 1.93
CA LYS A 578 23.02 -16.59 2.48
C LYS A 578 22.07 -17.10 1.40
N GLN A 579 21.72 -18.37 1.51
CA GLN A 579 20.65 -19.01 0.75
C GLN A 579 19.84 -19.96 1.63
N SER A 580 18.52 -19.98 1.45
CA SER A 580 17.63 -20.89 2.17
C SER A 580 17.59 -22.27 1.50
N LEU A 581 17.60 -23.34 2.29
CA LEU A 581 17.45 -24.72 1.83
C LEU A 581 16.59 -25.50 2.83
N GLY A 582 15.37 -25.87 2.42
CA GLY A 582 14.37 -26.42 3.34
C GLY A 582 14.01 -25.41 4.43
N LEU A 583 14.01 -25.85 5.69
CA LEU A 583 13.83 -24.97 6.87
C LEU A 583 15.13 -24.29 7.32
N GLY A 584 16.28 -24.79 6.87
CA GLY A 584 17.60 -24.29 7.26
C GLY A 584 18.15 -23.23 6.32
N SER A 585 19.38 -22.83 6.59
CA SER A 585 20.07 -21.86 5.77
C SER A 585 21.52 -22.27 5.55
N LEU A 586 22.01 -21.95 4.36
CA LEU A 586 23.39 -22.10 3.97
C LEU A 586 23.99 -20.71 3.80
N ALA A 587 25.10 -20.44 4.45
CA ALA A 587 25.84 -19.21 4.32
C ALA A 587 27.30 -19.49 3.97
N ILE A 588 27.88 -18.64 3.13
CA ILE A 588 29.29 -18.67 2.78
C ILE A 588 29.91 -17.31 3.11
N SER A 589 31.05 -17.33 3.80
CA SER A 589 31.76 -16.14 4.23
C SER A 589 33.19 -16.14 3.68
N SER A 590 33.58 -15.07 3.00
CA SER A 590 34.98 -14.83 2.63
C SER A 590 35.80 -14.20 3.77
N LEU A 591 35.16 -13.89 4.90
CA LEU A 591 35.76 -13.23 6.07
C LEU A 591 36.28 -14.26 7.07
N ASN A 592 37.56 -14.60 6.95
CA ASN A 592 38.17 -15.64 7.77
C ASN A 592 38.92 -15.13 9.02
N GLN A 593 39.10 -13.82 9.16
CA GLN A 593 39.97 -13.17 10.16
C GLN A 593 39.27 -12.07 10.99
N THR A 594 37.96 -12.17 11.20
CA THR A 594 37.16 -11.19 11.98
C THR A 594 37.63 -11.00 13.43
N TYR A 595 38.39 -11.94 14.00
CA TYR A 595 39.00 -11.81 15.33
C TYR A 595 39.82 -10.52 15.52
N GLN A 596 40.40 -9.99 14.43
CA GLN A 596 41.18 -8.75 14.47
C GLN A 596 40.34 -7.55 14.91
N TRP A 597 39.04 -7.51 14.57
CA TRP A 597 38.16 -6.40 14.96
C TRP A 597 38.03 -6.27 16.47
N SER A 598 38.11 -7.39 17.18
CA SER A 598 38.08 -7.41 18.64
C SER A 598 39.37 -6.92 19.30
N LEU A 599 40.47 -6.84 18.53
CA LEU A 599 41.77 -6.35 18.98
C LEU A 599 42.01 -4.89 18.58
N GLN A 600 41.33 -4.42 17.52
CA GLN A 600 41.56 -3.11 16.89
C GLN A 600 40.46 -2.08 17.14
N ALA A 601 39.25 -2.56 17.45
CA ALA A 601 38.09 -1.72 17.69
C ALA A 601 37.39 -2.12 18.99
N SER A 602 36.35 -1.35 19.31
CA SER A 602 35.50 -1.60 20.45
C SER A 602 34.85 -2.99 20.33
N SER A 603 34.68 -3.67 21.48
CA SER A 603 34.20 -5.07 21.54
C SER A 603 32.81 -5.27 20.91
N GLU A 604 32.07 -4.17 20.78
CA GLU A 604 30.73 -4.07 20.21
C GLU A 604 30.73 -4.39 18.71
N VAL A 605 31.76 -4.02 17.95
CA VAL A 605 31.80 -4.28 16.50
C VAL A 605 31.86 -5.79 16.22
N TYR A 606 32.78 -6.49 16.90
CA TYR A 606 32.91 -7.94 16.78
C TYR A 606 31.65 -8.66 17.27
N SER A 607 31.11 -8.23 18.42
CA SER A 607 29.91 -8.81 19.01
C SER A 607 28.69 -8.63 18.11
N HIS A 608 28.50 -7.42 17.55
CA HIS A 608 27.38 -7.13 16.66
C HIS A 608 27.48 -7.91 15.35
N TYR A 609 28.68 -8.10 14.79
CA TYR A 609 28.86 -8.95 13.62
C TYR A 609 28.38 -10.38 13.87
N TRP A 610 28.87 -11.04 14.93
CA TRP A 610 28.52 -12.43 15.20
C TRP A 610 27.07 -12.59 15.64
N GLN A 611 26.53 -11.64 16.40
CA GLN A 611 25.10 -11.60 16.72
C GLN A 611 24.26 -11.49 15.45
N TYR A 612 24.62 -10.59 14.53
CA TYR A 612 23.93 -10.42 13.27
C TYR A 612 23.99 -11.69 12.41
N ILE A 613 25.19 -12.25 12.18
CA ILE A 613 25.36 -13.48 11.40
C ILE A 613 24.56 -14.63 12.00
N LEU A 614 24.74 -14.93 13.29
CA LEU A 614 24.06 -16.05 13.95
C LEU A 614 22.56 -15.86 13.99
N SER A 615 22.05 -14.64 14.14
CA SER A 615 20.60 -14.36 14.08
C SER A 615 20.00 -14.65 12.69
N LYS A 616 20.81 -14.58 11.63
CA LYS A 616 20.37 -14.79 10.25
C LYS A 616 20.47 -16.24 9.80
N ILE A 617 21.39 -17.01 10.38
CA ILE A 617 21.72 -18.36 9.91
C ILE A 617 21.28 -19.50 10.84
N SER A 618 21.22 -19.25 12.16
CA SER A 618 21.00 -20.33 13.12
C SER A 618 19.60 -20.91 12.97
N ARG A 619 19.47 -22.21 13.26
CA ARG A 619 18.18 -22.85 13.47
C ARG A 619 17.41 -22.05 14.51
N SER A 620 16.13 -21.82 14.25
CA SER A 620 15.23 -21.25 15.24
C SER A 620 15.15 -22.19 16.45
N GLU A 621 15.28 -21.66 17.67
CA GLU A 621 15.20 -22.42 18.94
C GLU A 621 13.94 -23.30 19.01
N SER A 622 12.85 -22.83 18.42
CA SER A 622 11.65 -23.63 18.18
C SER A 622 11.45 -23.82 16.67
N THR A 623 11.18 -25.06 16.27
CA THR A 623 10.72 -25.38 14.92
C THR A 623 9.40 -24.69 14.58
N THR A 624 8.60 -24.39 15.60
CA THR A 624 7.36 -23.60 15.54
C THR A 624 7.64 -22.16 15.97
N ARG A 625 7.43 -21.16 15.13
CA ARG A 625 7.59 -19.74 15.53
C ARG A 625 6.54 -18.85 14.86
N TRP A 626 6.10 -17.84 15.59
CA TRP A 626 5.28 -16.78 15.00
C TRP A 626 6.12 -15.88 14.08
N LEU A 627 5.49 -15.37 13.03
CA LEU A 627 6.10 -14.41 12.11
C LEU A 627 6.01 -13.01 12.71
N SER A 628 7.15 -12.31 12.80
CA SER A 628 7.17 -10.92 13.25
C SER A 628 6.28 -10.04 12.37
N PRO A 629 5.42 -9.19 12.97
CA PRO A 629 4.61 -8.26 12.20
C PRO A 629 5.49 -7.31 11.38
N MET A 630 4.97 -6.87 10.23
CA MET A 630 5.71 -5.96 9.36
C MET A 630 5.94 -4.62 10.07
N PRO A 631 7.16 -4.03 9.99
CA PRO A 631 7.47 -2.75 10.61
C PRO A 631 6.57 -1.58 10.18
N THR A 632 5.96 -1.68 8.99
CA THR A 632 5.16 -0.64 8.35
C THR A 632 3.65 -0.83 8.51
N THR A 633 3.19 -1.93 9.12
CA THR A 633 1.75 -2.18 9.30
C THR A 633 1.27 -1.60 10.63
N LEU A 634 0.18 -0.81 10.59
CA LEU A 634 -0.50 -0.32 11.77
C LEU A 634 -1.63 -1.29 12.15
N ALA A 635 -1.45 -2.04 13.24
CA ALA A 635 -2.42 -3.00 13.72
C ALA A 635 -3.48 -2.31 14.58
N GLN A 636 -4.73 -2.15 14.10
CA GLN A 636 -5.80 -1.47 14.84
C GLN A 636 -6.85 -2.43 15.40
N VAL A 637 -7.54 -1.98 16.45
CA VAL A 637 -8.74 -2.66 16.99
C VAL A 637 -9.86 -2.73 15.96
N ASN A 638 -10.73 -3.72 16.09
CA ASN A 638 -11.87 -4.00 15.21
C ASN A 638 -11.51 -4.24 13.73
N GLN A 639 -10.23 -4.46 13.42
CA GLN A 639 -9.75 -4.80 12.09
C GLN A 639 -9.13 -6.21 12.11
N TYR A 640 -9.59 -7.05 11.18
CA TYR A 640 -9.01 -8.37 10.99
C TYR A 640 -7.58 -8.28 10.45
N GLN A 641 -6.69 -9.05 11.07
CA GLN A 641 -5.30 -9.17 10.67
C GLN A 641 -4.92 -10.65 10.56
N ASP A 642 -4.10 -10.94 9.56
CA ASP A 642 -3.50 -12.26 9.39
C ASP A 642 -2.32 -12.42 10.35
N ILE A 643 -2.45 -13.35 11.29
CA ILE A 643 -1.38 -13.71 12.22
C ILE A 643 -0.89 -15.09 11.82
N CYS A 644 0.39 -15.15 11.49
CA CYS A 644 0.98 -16.33 10.86
C CYS A 644 2.12 -16.90 11.69
N LEU A 645 2.26 -18.23 11.64
CA LEU A 645 3.40 -18.96 12.17
C LEU A 645 4.01 -19.87 11.12
N ILE A 646 5.25 -20.29 11.36
CA ILE A 646 5.92 -21.36 10.63
C ILE A 646 6.11 -22.52 11.58
N SER A 647 5.80 -23.74 11.14
CA SER A 647 6.08 -24.96 11.89
C SER A 647 6.11 -26.20 10.98
N PRO A 648 6.93 -27.21 11.28
CA PRO A 648 6.89 -28.51 10.61
C PRO A 648 5.77 -29.43 11.11
N LEU A 649 5.12 -29.11 12.24
CA LEU A 649 4.07 -29.97 12.79
C LEU A 649 2.79 -29.81 11.97
N GLU A 650 2.13 -30.92 11.65
CA GLU A 650 0.85 -30.90 10.91
C GLU A 650 -0.31 -30.40 11.76
N ALA A 651 -0.35 -30.77 13.04
CA ALA A 651 -1.37 -30.35 13.98
C ALA A 651 -0.81 -29.32 14.97
N ILE A 652 -1.36 -28.11 14.93
CA ILE A 652 -1.01 -26.98 15.80
C ILE A 652 -2.28 -26.21 16.09
N SER A 653 -2.50 -25.89 17.36
CA SER A 653 -3.63 -25.09 17.79
C SER A 653 -3.18 -23.76 18.36
N SER A 654 -4.06 -22.76 18.30
CA SER A 654 -3.90 -21.47 18.96
C SER A 654 -5.20 -21.15 19.69
N PRO A 655 -5.18 -20.89 21.02
CA PRO A 655 -6.39 -20.56 21.77
C PRO A 655 -7.13 -19.31 21.25
N GLN A 656 -6.40 -18.41 20.59
CA GLN A 656 -6.88 -17.10 20.17
C GLN A 656 -7.58 -17.12 18.80
N MET A 657 -7.27 -18.09 17.95
CA MET A 657 -7.75 -18.13 16.57
C MET A 657 -7.63 -19.52 15.94
N GLN A 658 -8.43 -19.77 14.91
CA GLN A 658 -8.26 -20.98 14.09
C GLN A 658 -7.13 -20.77 13.07
N LEU A 659 -6.17 -21.69 13.06
CA LEU A 659 -5.04 -21.67 12.12
C LEU A 659 -5.35 -22.54 10.89
N MET A 660 -5.05 -22.01 9.71
CA MET A 660 -5.19 -22.71 8.42
C MET A 660 -3.84 -22.74 7.71
N ALA A 661 -3.49 -23.90 7.14
CA ALA A 661 -2.30 -24.03 6.30
C ALA A 661 -2.48 -23.29 4.97
N LEU A 662 -1.41 -22.64 4.50
CA LEU A 662 -1.44 -21.94 3.22
C LEU A 662 -1.25 -22.94 2.07
N VAL A 663 -2.04 -22.82 0.99
CA VAL A 663 -2.03 -23.76 -0.16
C VAL A 663 -0.62 -23.95 -0.78
N LEU A 664 0.21 -22.91 -0.74
CA LEU A 664 1.56 -22.90 -1.31
C LEU A 664 2.65 -23.32 -0.30
N SER A 665 2.32 -23.57 0.97
CA SER A 665 3.29 -23.95 2.00
C SER A 665 2.63 -24.71 3.15
N ASN A 666 2.93 -26.00 3.26
CA ASN A 666 2.45 -26.84 4.37
C ASN A 666 3.01 -26.42 5.74
N HIS A 667 4.10 -25.64 5.75
CA HIS A 667 4.76 -25.21 6.99
C HIS A 667 4.24 -23.87 7.50
N LYS A 668 3.64 -23.03 6.63
CA LYS A 668 3.11 -21.73 7.02
C LYS A 668 1.62 -21.86 7.32
N LYS A 669 1.24 -21.51 8.55
CA LYS A 669 -0.16 -21.50 8.99
C LYS A 669 -0.54 -20.11 9.45
N CYS A 670 -1.72 -19.65 9.06
CA CYS A 670 -2.22 -18.32 9.40
C CYS A 670 -3.65 -18.40 9.93
N GLY A 671 -4.01 -17.51 10.84
CA GLY A 671 -5.38 -17.29 11.29
C GLY A 671 -5.72 -15.81 11.23
N GLN A 672 -7.00 -15.50 11.06
CA GLN A 672 -7.51 -14.14 11.15
C GLN A 672 -7.89 -13.82 12.58
N PHE A 673 -7.41 -12.68 13.07
CA PHE A 673 -7.69 -12.21 14.41
C PHE A 673 -8.08 -10.72 14.38
N SER A 674 -9.06 -10.34 15.19
CA SER A 674 -9.49 -8.96 15.41
C SER A 674 -9.51 -8.69 16.91
N ALA A 675 -8.83 -7.63 17.34
CA ALA A 675 -8.83 -7.21 18.74
C ALA A 675 -10.04 -6.33 19.03
N ASP A 676 -10.75 -6.61 20.11
CA ASP A 676 -11.89 -5.84 20.61
C ASP A 676 -11.46 -4.60 21.41
N GLN A 677 -10.31 -4.67 22.08
CA GLN A 677 -9.75 -3.59 22.89
C GLN A 677 -8.30 -3.28 22.48
N ALA A 678 -7.87 -2.04 22.73
CA ALA A 678 -6.49 -1.64 22.47
C ALA A 678 -5.57 -2.22 23.54
N GLY A 679 -4.39 -2.68 23.15
CA GLY A 679 -3.43 -3.25 24.10
C GLY A 679 -2.58 -4.38 23.55
N TRP A 680 -1.83 -5.01 24.46
CA TRP A 680 -1.00 -6.19 24.18
C TRP A 680 -1.84 -7.46 24.20
N TYR A 681 -1.81 -8.20 23.08
CA TYR A 681 -2.35 -9.55 22.98
C TYR A 681 -1.19 -10.54 22.87
N MET A 682 -1.33 -11.67 23.58
CA MET A 682 -0.36 -12.76 23.56
C MET A 682 -0.91 -13.90 22.72
N PHE A 683 -0.19 -14.28 21.68
CA PHE A 683 -0.50 -15.43 20.82
C PHE A 683 0.32 -16.64 21.24
N GLN A 684 -0.35 -17.78 21.37
CA GLN A 684 0.27 -19.04 21.78
C GLN A 684 0.05 -20.09 20.70
N ALA A 685 1.13 -20.82 20.38
CA ALA A 685 1.06 -22.00 19.53
C ALA A 685 1.27 -23.23 20.42
N LEU A 686 0.32 -24.16 20.35
CA LEU A 686 0.27 -25.36 21.16
C LEU A 686 0.32 -26.61 20.26
N ASP A 687 0.95 -27.67 20.72
CA ASP A 687 0.84 -29.00 20.09
C ASP A 687 -0.46 -29.72 20.49
N ASP A 688 -0.63 -30.95 20.01
CA ASP A 688 -1.80 -31.80 20.31
C ASP A 688 -1.94 -32.12 21.81
N ASN A 689 -0.83 -32.13 22.55
CA ASN A 689 -0.79 -32.36 23.99
C ASN A 689 -0.96 -31.06 24.80
N GLN A 690 -1.33 -29.95 24.14
CA GLN A 690 -1.45 -28.62 24.75
C GLN A 690 -0.12 -28.08 25.31
N ALA A 691 1.03 -28.60 24.87
CA ALA A 691 2.33 -28.08 25.26
C ALA A 691 2.64 -26.80 24.48
N LEU A 692 3.15 -25.78 25.20
CA LEU A 692 3.51 -24.50 24.60
C LEU A 692 4.74 -24.63 23.69
N LEU A 693 4.54 -24.43 22.39
CA LEU A 693 5.60 -24.47 21.39
C LEU A 693 6.21 -23.09 21.13
N ALA A 694 5.37 -22.04 21.09
CA ALA A 694 5.81 -20.68 20.82
C ALA A 694 4.83 -19.64 21.38
N LYS A 695 5.35 -18.46 21.72
CA LYS A 695 4.55 -17.29 22.09
C LYS A 695 5.04 -16.04 21.40
N GLN A 696 4.13 -15.12 21.06
CA GLN A 696 4.46 -13.80 20.55
C GLN A 696 3.46 -12.78 21.07
N ALA A 697 3.95 -11.61 21.47
CA ALA A 697 3.12 -10.48 21.84
C ALA A 697 2.98 -9.52 20.67
N GLN A 698 1.76 -9.03 20.42
CA GLN A 698 1.48 -7.99 19.43
C GLN A 698 0.57 -6.95 20.04
N TYR A 699 0.82 -5.68 19.71
CA TYR A 699 0.02 -4.56 20.20
C TYR A 699 -1.01 -4.13 19.16
N PHE A 700 -2.24 -3.90 19.59
CA PHE A 700 -3.32 -3.35 18.78
C PHE A 700 -3.65 -1.93 19.24
N TYR A 701 -3.65 -1.00 18.29
CA TYR A 701 -3.84 0.42 18.50
C TYR A 701 -5.32 0.82 18.48
N PRO A 702 -5.70 1.84 19.27
CA PRO A 702 -6.99 2.49 19.11
C PRO A 702 -7.17 3.08 17.70
N ALA A 703 -8.42 3.30 17.29
CA ALA A 703 -8.74 3.85 15.97
C ALA A 703 -8.31 5.33 15.85
N GLU A 704 -8.23 6.03 16.97
CA GLU A 704 -7.88 7.45 17.10
C GLU A 704 -6.37 7.74 17.08
N ASN A 705 -5.51 6.72 17.16
CA ASN A 705 -4.06 6.91 17.09
C ASN A 705 -3.58 7.04 15.64
N PHE A 706 -2.49 7.77 15.42
CA PHE A 706 -1.84 7.92 14.12
C PHE A 706 -2.76 8.46 13.00
N LEU A 707 -3.67 9.39 13.32
CA LEU A 707 -4.62 9.94 12.33
C LEU A 707 -3.93 10.52 11.09
N ALA A 708 -2.80 11.21 11.28
CA ALA A 708 -2.02 11.74 10.16
C ALA A 708 -1.45 10.64 9.26
N TRP A 709 -1.01 9.51 9.83
CA TRP A 709 -0.55 8.35 9.06
C TRP A 709 -1.70 7.66 8.35
N GLN A 710 -2.83 7.43 9.03
CA GLN A 710 -4.03 6.84 8.42
C GLN A 710 -4.51 7.67 7.24
N GLN A 711 -4.52 9.00 7.37
CA GLN A 711 -4.87 9.90 6.27
C GLN A 711 -3.83 9.85 5.13
N ALA A 712 -2.54 9.85 5.44
CA ALA A 712 -1.47 9.74 4.44
C ALA A 712 -1.63 8.49 3.57
N ASP A 713 -1.88 7.35 4.22
CA ASP A 713 -2.07 6.06 3.54
C ASP A 713 -3.31 6.06 2.64
N LYS A 714 -4.43 6.64 3.10
CA LYS A 714 -5.68 6.77 2.32
C LYS A 714 -5.52 7.75 1.15
N HIS A 715 -4.84 8.89 1.33
CA HIS A 715 -4.51 9.83 0.27
C HIS A 715 -3.64 9.16 -0.80
N GLN A 716 -2.52 8.56 -0.41
CA GLN A 716 -1.59 7.89 -1.32
C GLN A 716 -2.28 6.76 -2.09
N THR A 717 -3.08 5.94 -1.40
CA THR A 717 -3.81 4.83 -2.04
C THR A 717 -4.84 5.35 -3.04
N SER A 718 -5.62 6.36 -2.67
CA SER A 718 -6.67 6.93 -3.51
C SER A 718 -6.09 7.63 -4.75
N GLU A 719 -5.03 8.42 -4.59
CA GLU A 719 -4.32 9.03 -5.71
C GLU A 719 -3.66 7.98 -6.63
N GLY A 720 -3.04 6.95 -6.04
CA GLY A 720 -2.45 5.84 -6.80
C GLY A 720 -3.50 5.11 -7.64
N PHE A 721 -4.68 4.89 -7.09
CA PHE A 721 -5.81 4.32 -7.80
C PHE A 721 -6.27 5.22 -8.96
N MET A 722 -6.42 6.53 -8.74
CA MET A 722 -6.77 7.49 -9.80
C MET A 722 -5.77 7.43 -10.97
N LYS A 723 -4.47 7.42 -10.67
CA LYS A 723 -3.42 7.35 -11.70
C LYS A 723 -3.50 6.05 -12.50
N SER A 724 -3.76 4.93 -11.85
CA SER A 724 -3.91 3.63 -12.54
C SER A 724 -5.13 3.59 -13.47
N MET A 725 -6.21 4.28 -13.13
CA MET A 725 -7.44 4.34 -13.92
C MET A 725 -7.34 5.34 -15.08
N ALA A 726 -6.66 6.48 -14.89
CA ALA A 726 -6.40 7.47 -15.94
C ALA A 726 -5.56 6.90 -17.09
N LEU A 727 -4.62 6.00 -16.79
CA LEU A 727 -3.86 5.27 -17.82
C LEU A 727 -4.71 4.28 -18.63
N SER A 728 -5.95 4.03 -18.21
CA SER A 728 -6.85 3.00 -18.79
C SER A 728 -8.03 3.59 -19.58
N ARG A 729 -8.22 4.91 -19.64
CA ARG A 729 -9.30 5.57 -20.40
C ARG A 729 -8.91 6.98 -20.87
N ASP A 730 -9.11 7.24 -22.17
CA ASP A 730 -9.10 8.60 -22.72
C ASP A 730 -10.19 9.46 -22.06
N ASP A 731 -9.81 10.69 -21.72
CA ASP A 731 -10.50 11.61 -20.82
C ASP A 731 -11.99 11.85 -21.12
N PHE A 732 -12.86 11.47 -20.18
CA PHE A 732 -14.22 11.99 -20.13
C PHE A 732 -14.21 13.36 -19.42
N SER A 733 -14.10 14.42 -20.21
CA SER A 733 -14.36 15.78 -19.73
C SER A 733 -15.87 15.99 -19.63
N ALA A 734 -16.42 15.95 -18.42
CA ALA A 734 -17.75 16.47 -18.12
C ALA A 734 -17.72 18.01 -18.14
N ALA A 735 -17.45 18.59 -19.30
CA ALA A 735 -17.89 19.94 -19.61
C ALA A 735 -19.35 19.85 -20.07
N ASP A 736 -20.16 20.89 -19.84
CA ASP A 736 -21.49 21.03 -20.45
C ASP A 736 -21.35 20.89 -21.97
N THR A 737 -21.53 19.66 -22.47
CA THR A 737 -21.30 19.35 -23.87
C THR A 737 -22.65 19.54 -24.56
N TYR A 738 -22.71 20.47 -25.49
CA TYR A 738 -23.90 20.67 -26.30
C TYR A 738 -23.81 19.75 -27.53
N GLN A 739 -24.88 19.03 -27.84
CA GLN A 739 -24.94 18.16 -29.03
C GLN A 739 -25.84 18.79 -30.10
N PRO A 740 -25.49 18.62 -31.39
CA PRO A 740 -26.33 19.13 -32.48
C PRO A 740 -27.67 18.42 -32.48
N ILE A 741 -28.77 19.19 -32.49
CA ILE A 741 -30.11 18.61 -32.49
C ILE A 741 -30.38 17.85 -33.78
N ASN A 742 -31.14 16.77 -33.72
CA ASN A 742 -31.60 16.07 -34.93
C ASN A 742 -32.54 16.98 -35.73
N LYS A 743 -32.06 17.49 -36.87
CA LYS A 743 -32.78 18.47 -37.71
C LYS A 743 -33.90 17.86 -38.56
N LEU A 744 -34.18 16.55 -38.47
CA LEU A 744 -35.18 15.87 -39.31
C LEU A 744 -36.59 16.46 -39.15
N TYR A 745 -37.04 16.71 -37.91
CA TYR A 745 -38.37 17.28 -37.67
C TYR A 745 -38.47 18.74 -38.14
N LEU A 746 -37.39 19.52 -37.96
CA LEU A 746 -37.31 20.89 -38.48
C LEU A 746 -37.33 20.92 -40.01
N TRP A 747 -36.65 19.97 -40.66
CA TRP A 747 -36.69 19.80 -42.11
C TRP A 747 -38.11 19.44 -42.59
N LEU A 748 -38.80 18.52 -41.91
CA LEU A 748 -40.14 18.09 -42.27
C LEU A 748 -41.13 19.25 -42.16
N PHE A 749 -41.04 20.04 -41.08
CA PHE A 749 -41.86 21.24 -40.89
C PHE A 749 -41.58 22.31 -41.96
N MET A 750 -40.30 22.55 -42.27
CA MET A 750 -39.88 23.43 -43.37
C MET A 750 -40.45 22.96 -44.71
N PHE A 751 -40.34 21.66 -45.02
CA PHE A 751 -40.82 21.07 -46.26
C PHE A 751 -42.34 21.21 -46.41
N ILE A 752 -43.11 20.94 -45.36
CA ILE A 752 -44.56 21.13 -45.35
C ILE A 752 -44.92 22.61 -45.59
N SER A 753 -44.25 23.55 -44.92
CA SER A 753 -44.56 24.98 -45.04
C SER A 753 -44.31 25.52 -46.46
N LEU A 754 -43.21 25.11 -47.10
CA LEU A 754 -42.90 25.45 -48.49
C LEU A 754 -43.85 24.77 -49.48
N GLY A 755 -44.20 23.51 -49.20
CA GLY A 755 -45.18 22.77 -49.99
C GLY A 755 -46.57 23.43 -49.99
N LEU A 756 -47.03 23.91 -48.83
CA LEU A 756 -48.30 24.63 -48.70
C LEU A 756 -48.31 25.95 -49.49
N LEU A 757 -47.23 26.73 -49.43
CA LEU A 757 -47.09 27.97 -50.22
C LEU A 757 -47.05 27.70 -51.73
N TRP A 758 -46.45 26.58 -52.14
CA TRP A 758 -46.42 26.18 -53.54
C TRP A 758 -47.79 25.73 -54.05
N ILE A 759 -48.51 24.93 -53.25
CA ILE A 759 -49.87 24.48 -53.59
C ILE A 759 -50.83 25.67 -53.70
N GLU A 760 -50.75 26.63 -52.78
CA GLU A 760 -51.55 27.87 -52.82
C GLU A 760 -51.37 28.61 -54.15
N ARG A 761 -50.13 28.77 -54.61
CA ARG A 761 -49.84 29.44 -55.87
C ARG A 761 -50.42 28.68 -57.07
N LYS A 762 -50.34 27.35 -57.07
CA LYS A 762 -50.82 26.51 -58.17
C LYS A 762 -52.34 26.46 -58.26
N TRP A 763 -53.03 26.52 -57.12
CA TRP A 763 -54.50 26.51 -57.05
C TRP A 763 -55.16 27.81 -57.51
N GLN A 764 -54.40 28.90 -57.67
CA GLN A 764 -54.90 30.16 -58.25
C GLN A 764 -54.62 30.32 -59.75
N THR A 765 -53.83 29.42 -60.34
CA THR A 765 -53.49 29.46 -61.78
C THR A 765 -54.38 28.58 -62.67
N ASN A 766 -55.33 27.86 -62.06
CA ASN A 766 -56.49 27.26 -62.71
C ASN A 766 -57.74 28.00 -62.23
#